data_AF-A0A3N0IVC1-F1
#
_entry.id   AF-A0A3N0IVC1-F1
#
_cell.length_a   1.000
_cell.length_b   1.000
_cell.length_c   1.000
_cell.angle_alpha   90.00
_cell.angle_beta   90.00
_cell.angle_gamma   90.00
#
_symmetry.space_group_name_H-M   'P 1'
#
loop_
_entity.id
_entity.type
_entity.pdbx_description
1 polymer ?
#
loop_
_entity_poly.entity_id
_entity_poly.type
_entity_poly.pdbx_seq_one_letter_code
_entity_poly.pdbx_strand_id
1 'polypeptide(L)'
;MLQLINICKSYTTADFTQTALDNVSVSFRDNEFVAILGPSGSGKTTLLNIVGGLDHYDSGNLIIDGISTEQYKDKDWDAYRNNRIGFVFQSYNLIPHQTVLANVELALTLSGVSRAERHDRAVAALQKVGLGDHINKKPSQLSGGQMQRVAIARALINDPEILLADEPTGALDSKTSVQIMDLLTEIANDRLVIMVTHNPELAEEYATRIVNLADGVVRSDTDPYLPTEEDMRQSEKPVQRTKMSFLTALSLSFKNLMTKKGRTLMTAFAGSIGIIGIAAILALANGVNNYIKSVEEETLSEYPLQIQSTGFDMTSMMLGAATGAGGNTGGEGDGSGDDQNLVGVTEMVTNMFSSIGSNDLASLKEYLDSGESDIDQYTNAIEYTYNVAPQIFSSNTEKLRQVNPDKSFSALGLGSSTSSNSLMSMSMSTDTFYEMPSDPNLYENQYDVKAGHWPENHNEVVLVLTGSGNISDFMLYTLGLRDASEFDDMVKAFAAEEEVTTPSDIEQPSYDDILGITFKLVQATDYYVYDDEFNVWKDKTDDTTYMRDLVENGEDVKIVGIVQPRDDASATMLSSGINYPATLTDYVIDEAANSQIVKDQLADPSINVFTGKPFGEEDEDEDSFNMDSLFTINGDALQAAFTIDQSKLTSGMSGLSLDLSGLSLDMGSMPAFDSSSIAIDPSSIDMSGLIDFSDIKLDMGDVQPEMDAEKIQAAMKDIMSGFYPWYAQWEGFDPSDPNNMQKAAEAYMQTPEVQKKISDAIMGSIDMDKATEALQKQLQEQLSAKMQQAVPAIAQALQGQLQTSIQTAMTSYMQTVMATYMQQMSAALESQVSAAMQQSMGQLSSNMASAMSIDESAFANAFEMNMDEEELTELMMSMMNVEDASYDNNLKKLGYADLNKPGGIDIYPIDFESKEKVIDILDAYNTRMTDEGQDDKVITYTDFVGTLMASVTDIVNMISYVLVAFVAISLVVSSIMIGVITYISVLERKKEIGILRSIGASKGDISRVFNAETIIVGFTAGIIGIGLTMLACIPANAIVYSLFDVANVASLPWQAAIILIAISVFLTFLAGLIPSSAASRKDPVEALRSE
;
A
#
# COMPACT_ATOMS: atom_id res chain seq x y z
N MET A 1 22.43 39.23 -60.75
CA MET A 1 23.84 39.70 -60.78
C MET A 1 24.60 39.38 -59.48
N LEU A 2 25.80 38.79 -59.60
CA LEU A 2 26.66 38.37 -58.48
C LEU A 2 27.94 39.24 -58.37
N GLN A 3 28.19 39.86 -57.21
CA GLN A 3 29.38 40.68 -56.94
C GLN A 3 30.01 40.35 -55.59
N LEU A 4 31.34 40.25 -55.55
CA LEU A 4 32.15 40.11 -54.34
C LEU A 4 32.92 41.42 -54.12
N ILE A 5 32.82 41.98 -52.92
CA ILE A 5 33.49 43.22 -52.53
C ILE A 5 34.34 42.95 -51.29
N ASN A 6 35.66 42.98 -51.47
CA ASN A 6 36.68 42.84 -50.43
C ASN A 6 36.43 41.64 -49.50
N ILE A 7 36.08 40.49 -50.08
CA ILE A 7 35.77 39.29 -49.31
C ILE A 7 37.04 38.73 -48.66
N CYS A 8 37.00 38.58 -47.34
CA CYS A 8 38.03 37.92 -46.54
C CYS A 8 37.46 36.67 -45.89
N LYS A 9 38.26 35.59 -45.86
CA LYS A 9 37.93 34.37 -45.14
C LYS A 9 39.18 33.75 -44.53
N SER A 10 39.09 33.41 -43.26
CA SER A 10 40.08 32.70 -42.48
C SER A 10 39.46 31.46 -41.83
N TYR A 11 40.28 30.43 -41.64
CA TYR A 11 39.89 29.23 -40.89
C TYR A 11 40.82 29.08 -39.70
N THR A 12 40.24 28.94 -38.52
CA THR A 12 40.96 28.73 -37.26
C THR A 12 40.77 27.29 -36.81
N THR A 13 41.89 26.55 -36.69
CA THR A 13 41.93 25.19 -36.16
C THR A 13 42.83 25.18 -34.94
N ALA A 14 42.25 24.96 -33.75
CA ALA A 14 42.93 25.14 -32.47
C ALA A 14 43.59 26.53 -32.39
N ASP A 15 44.93 26.59 -32.33
CA ASP A 15 45.69 27.85 -32.21
C ASP A 15 46.18 28.40 -33.57
N PHE A 16 45.91 27.71 -34.68
CA PHE A 16 46.40 28.10 -36.01
C PHE A 16 45.29 28.73 -36.84
N THR A 17 45.49 29.98 -37.28
CA THR A 17 44.59 30.68 -38.20
C THR A 17 45.23 30.81 -39.58
N GLN A 18 44.56 30.29 -40.61
CA GLN A 18 44.99 30.40 -42.00
C GLN A 18 44.00 31.25 -42.80
N THR A 19 44.49 32.34 -43.38
CA THR A 19 43.71 33.16 -44.32
C THR A 19 43.59 32.43 -45.66
N ALA A 20 42.37 32.10 -46.04
CA ALA A 20 42.05 31.44 -47.30
C ALA A 20 41.68 32.42 -48.41
N LEU A 21 41.07 33.57 -48.08
CA LEU A 21 40.79 34.68 -48.98
C LEU A 21 41.17 35.99 -48.32
N ASP A 22 41.84 36.86 -49.05
CA ASP A 22 42.32 38.16 -48.59
C ASP A 22 41.87 39.26 -49.55
N ASN A 23 40.84 40.01 -49.15
CA ASN A 23 40.28 41.17 -49.86
C ASN A 23 39.92 40.89 -51.33
N VAL A 24 39.27 39.76 -51.61
CA VAL A 24 38.90 39.35 -52.97
C VAL A 24 37.70 40.16 -53.48
N SER A 25 37.88 40.85 -54.61
CA SER A 25 36.81 41.59 -55.31
C SER A 25 36.67 41.13 -56.76
N VAL A 26 35.53 40.56 -57.14
CA VAL A 26 35.22 40.05 -58.49
C VAL A 26 33.71 40.16 -58.75
N SER A 27 33.32 40.56 -59.96
CA SER A 27 31.92 40.56 -60.41
C SER A 27 31.72 39.70 -61.65
N PHE A 28 30.55 39.06 -61.75
CA PHE A 28 30.20 38.09 -62.79
C PHE A 28 29.00 38.54 -63.63
N ARG A 29 28.98 38.16 -64.92
CA ARG A 29 27.86 38.39 -65.85
C ARG A 29 26.83 37.24 -65.74
N ASP A 30 25.61 37.46 -66.21
CA ASP A 30 24.54 36.46 -66.05
C ASP A 30 24.70 35.22 -66.96
N ASN A 31 25.32 35.37 -68.15
CA ASN A 31 25.57 34.28 -69.11
C ASN A 31 27.05 34.29 -69.52
N GLU A 32 27.89 33.58 -68.76
CA GLU A 32 29.34 33.59 -68.94
C GLU A 32 29.95 32.27 -68.45
N PHE A 33 31.02 31.80 -69.11
CA PHE A 33 31.82 30.69 -68.60
C PHE A 33 33.13 31.23 -67.99
N VAL A 34 33.15 31.35 -66.66
CA VAL A 34 34.33 31.81 -65.92
C VAL A 34 35.11 30.65 -65.34
N ALA A 35 36.42 30.59 -65.63
CA ALA A 35 37.36 29.68 -64.99
C ALA A 35 38.21 30.41 -63.94
N ILE A 36 38.12 29.96 -62.69
CA ILE A 36 39.00 30.39 -61.60
C ILE A 36 40.20 29.44 -61.55
N LEU A 37 41.35 29.93 -61.99
CA LEU A 37 42.59 29.17 -62.14
C LEU A 37 43.56 29.48 -61.00
N GLY A 38 44.29 28.48 -60.51
CA GLY A 38 45.33 28.70 -59.49
C GLY A 38 45.85 27.41 -58.86
N PRO A 39 46.99 27.46 -58.14
CA PRO A 39 47.60 26.28 -57.51
C PRO A 39 46.72 25.72 -56.38
N SER A 40 46.96 24.48 -55.96
CA SER A 40 46.26 23.90 -54.82
C SER A 40 46.49 24.74 -53.55
N GLY A 41 45.44 24.91 -52.73
CA GLY A 41 45.50 25.74 -51.53
C GLY A 41 45.38 27.25 -51.75
N SER A 42 45.20 27.75 -52.98
CA SER A 42 45.11 29.19 -53.25
C SER A 42 43.80 29.88 -52.84
N GLY A 43 42.84 29.14 -52.25
CA GLY A 43 41.53 29.67 -51.83
C GLY A 43 40.38 29.44 -52.81
N LYS A 44 40.59 28.78 -53.96
CA LYS A 44 39.57 28.65 -55.02
C LYS A 44 38.27 27.98 -54.56
N THR A 45 38.37 26.82 -53.91
CA THR A 45 37.19 26.11 -53.38
C THR A 45 36.50 26.92 -52.27
N THR A 46 37.27 27.65 -51.46
CA THR A 46 36.71 28.57 -50.45
C THR A 46 35.89 29.68 -51.10
N LEU A 47 36.43 30.30 -52.16
CA LEU A 47 35.73 31.31 -52.96
C LEU A 47 34.42 30.74 -53.55
N LEU A 48 34.49 29.55 -54.13
CA LEU A 48 33.33 28.87 -54.71
C LEU A 48 32.26 28.53 -53.66
N ASN A 49 32.68 28.08 -52.47
CA ASN A 49 31.76 27.78 -51.37
C ASN A 49 31.07 29.03 -50.83
N ILE A 50 31.76 30.17 -50.75
CA ILE A 50 31.17 31.45 -50.33
C ILE A 50 30.17 31.93 -51.39
N VAL A 51 30.55 31.90 -52.67
CA VAL A 51 29.65 32.25 -53.80
C VAL A 51 28.39 31.39 -53.81
N GLY A 52 28.54 30.09 -53.53
CA GLY A 52 27.44 29.13 -53.44
C GLY A 52 26.63 29.21 -52.15
N GLY A 53 26.99 30.07 -51.20
CA GLY A 53 26.33 30.16 -49.90
C GLY A 53 26.45 28.89 -49.06
N LEU A 54 27.51 28.09 -49.27
CA LEU A 54 27.85 26.92 -48.46
C LEU A 54 28.71 27.29 -47.24
N ASP A 55 29.51 28.35 -47.36
CA ASP A 55 30.32 28.92 -46.28
C ASP A 55 30.05 30.44 -46.18
N HIS A 56 30.38 31.02 -45.02
CA HIS A 56 30.22 32.45 -44.76
C HIS A 56 31.59 33.14 -44.81
N TYR A 57 31.66 34.34 -45.37
CA TYR A 57 32.84 35.20 -45.30
C TYR A 57 32.97 35.84 -43.91
N ASP A 58 34.19 36.23 -43.52
CA ASP A 58 34.44 36.85 -42.21
C ASP A 58 34.30 38.39 -42.28
N SER A 59 34.66 38.98 -43.41
CA SER A 59 34.46 40.42 -43.72
C SER A 59 34.37 40.67 -45.22
N GLY A 60 33.92 41.87 -45.60
CA GLY A 60 33.57 42.22 -46.98
C GLY A 60 32.05 42.15 -47.20
N ASN A 61 31.63 42.17 -48.47
CA ASN A 61 30.21 42.04 -48.81
C ASN A 61 30.02 41.23 -50.10
N LEU A 62 29.07 40.28 -50.07
CA LEU A 62 28.60 39.57 -51.25
C LEU A 62 27.22 40.14 -51.63
N ILE A 63 27.09 40.62 -52.87
CA ILE A 63 25.85 41.16 -53.41
C ILE A 63 25.27 40.18 -54.42
N ILE A 64 24.00 39.80 -54.21
CA ILE A 64 23.24 38.90 -55.07
C ILE A 64 21.99 39.64 -55.53
N ASP A 65 21.79 39.77 -56.84
CA ASP A 65 20.64 40.45 -57.45
C ASP A 65 20.44 41.89 -56.94
N GLY A 66 21.56 42.59 -56.69
CA GLY A 66 21.58 43.94 -56.14
C GLY A 66 21.34 44.03 -54.62
N ILE A 67 21.18 42.90 -53.93
CA ILE A 67 20.90 42.83 -52.49
C ILE A 67 22.15 42.38 -51.72
N SER A 68 22.51 43.12 -50.68
CA SER A 68 23.57 42.75 -49.73
C SER A 68 23.20 41.49 -48.94
N THR A 69 24.10 40.51 -48.91
CA THR A 69 23.88 39.26 -48.16
C THR A 69 24.15 39.37 -46.66
N GLU A 70 24.67 40.51 -46.17
CA GLU A 70 24.81 40.75 -44.72
C GLU A 70 23.46 40.66 -43.98
N GLN A 71 22.35 40.93 -44.68
CA GLN A 71 20.99 40.85 -44.14
C GLN A 71 20.33 39.48 -44.32
N TYR A 72 20.99 38.53 -45.00
CA TYR A 72 20.42 37.21 -45.26
C TYR A 72 20.35 36.40 -43.97
N LYS A 73 19.19 35.77 -43.73
CA LYS A 73 19.04 34.75 -42.68
C LYS A 73 19.31 33.37 -43.28
N ASP A 74 19.46 32.36 -42.42
CA ASP A 74 19.61 30.94 -42.84
C ASP A 74 18.61 30.54 -43.93
N LYS A 75 17.34 30.96 -43.79
CA LYS A 75 16.27 30.64 -44.74
C LYS A 75 16.45 31.29 -46.12
N ASP A 76 17.07 32.46 -46.15
CA ASP A 76 17.34 33.19 -47.40
C ASP A 76 18.51 32.53 -48.14
N TRP A 77 19.54 32.08 -47.40
CA TRP A 77 20.61 31.23 -47.94
C TRP A 77 20.12 29.86 -48.42
N ASP A 78 19.23 29.22 -47.67
CA ASP A 78 18.59 27.95 -48.07
C ASP A 78 17.82 28.13 -49.40
N ALA A 79 17.05 29.22 -49.53
CA ALA A 79 16.33 29.56 -50.75
C ALA A 79 17.27 29.93 -51.91
N TYR A 80 18.36 30.65 -51.65
CA TYR A 80 19.40 30.94 -52.65
C TYR A 80 19.98 29.65 -53.22
N ARG A 81 20.38 28.71 -52.35
CA ARG A 81 20.91 27.40 -52.78
C ARG A 81 19.89 26.57 -53.56
N ASN A 82 18.63 26.59 -53.13
CA ASN A 82 17.61 25.76 -53.77
C ASN A 82 17.18 26.28 -55.16
N ASN A 83 17.18 27.59 -55.38
CA ASN A 83 16.61 28.20 -56.59
C ASN A 83 17.65 28.76 -57.57
N ARG A 84 18.78 29.27 -57.07
CA ARG A 84 19.74 30.04 -57.86
C ARG A 84 21.02 29.26 -58.17
N ILE A 85 21.45 28.40 -57.24
CA ILE A 85 22.72 27.68 -57.33
C ILE A 85 22.50 26.22 -57.74
N GLY A 86 23.23 25.78 -58.76
CA GLY A 86 23.54 24.37 -58.99
C GLY A 86 24.97 24.11 -58.59
N PHE A 87 25.23 23.09 -57.76
CA PHE A 87 26.59 22.78 -57.32
C PHE A 87 27.04 21.40 -57.84
N VAL A 88 28.19 21.39 -58.51
CA VAL A 88 28.88 20.19 -58.99
C VAL A 88 30.19 20.04 -58.22
N PHE A 89 30.24 19.02 -57.36
CA PHE A 89 31.39 18.76 -56.49
C PHE A 89 32.44 17.87 -57.17
N GLN A 90 33.70 18.04 -56.81
CA GLN A 90 34.83 17.22 -57.28
C GLN A 90 34.60 15.71 -57.03
N SER A 91 34.10 15.32 -55.86
CA SER A 91 33.86 13.92 -55.48
C SER A 91 32.44 13.41 -55.79
N TYR A 92 31.70 14.06 -56.71
CA TYR A 92 30.31 13.78 -57.12
C TYR A 92 29.24 13.98 -56.02
N ASN A 93 29.53 13.55 -54.78
CA ASN A 93 28.69 13.59 -53.58
C ASN A 93 27.28 13.03 -53.81
N LEU A 94 27.19 11.86 -54.45
CA LEU A 94 25.92 11.11 -54.62
C LEU A 94 25.64 10.22 -53.41
N ILE A 95 24.36 10.04 -53.06
CA ILE A 95 23.91 9.14 -51.99
C ILE A 95 24.02 7.69 -52.49
N PRO A 96 24.94 6.85 -51.94
CA PRO A 96 25.30 5.56 -52.55
C PRO A 96 24.18 4.51 -52.58
N HIS A 97 23.31 4.53 -51.57
CA HIS A 97 22.25 3.54 -51.41
C HIS A 97 20.98 3.86 -52.22
N GLN A 98 20.90 5.06 -52.81
CA GLN A 98 19.79 5.51 -53.64
C GLN A 98 20.05 5.23 -55.13
N THR A 99 18.99 5.20 -55.93
CA THR A 99 19.12 5.12 -57.40
C THR A 99 19.60 6.45 -57.98
N VAL A 100 20.05 6.42 -59.23
CA VAL A 100 20.40 7.62 -60.00
C VAL A 100 19.22 8.58 -60.09
N LEU A 101 18.02 8.05 -60.40
CA LEU A 101 16.79 8.83 -60.40
C LEU A 101 16.52 9.50 -59.06
N ALA A 102 16.58 8.72 -57.96
CA ALA A 102 16.30 9.25 -56.62
C ALA A 102 17.30 10.36 -56.25
N ASN A 103 18.59 10.21 -56.55
CA ASN A 103 19.61 11.23 -56.31
C ASN A 103 19.30 12.56 -57.01
N VAL A 104 18.73 12.51 -58.21
CA VAL A 104 18.35 13.68 -59.01
C VAL A 104 17.01 14.26 -58.53
N GLU A 105 16.06 13.44 -58.11
CA GLU A 105 14.77 13.87 -57.52
C GLU A 105 14.91 14.60 -56.17
N LEU A 106 16.01 14.38 -55.42
CA LEU A 106 16.20 14.94 -54.08
C LEU A 106 15.99 16.46 -54.04
N ALA A 107 16.55 17.19 -55.01
CA ALA A 107 16.44 18.64 -55.09
C ALA A 107 14.98 19.10 -55.19
N LEU A 108 14.18 18.48 -56.06
CA LEU A 108 12.77 18.82 -56.20
C LEU A 108 11.92 18.39 -54.99
N THR A 109 12.37 17.36 -54.27
CA THR A 109 11.71 16.90 -53.03
C THR A 109 11.69 18.00 -51.98
N LEU A 110 12.78 18.77 -51.91
CA LEU A 110 12.94 19.93 -51.02
C LEU A 110 12.07 21.12 -51.46
N SER A 111 11.95 21.32 -52.77
CA SER A 111 11.09 22.34 -53.39
C SER A 111 9.58 22.05 -53.30
N GLY A 112 9.17 20.89 -52.74
CA GLY A 112 7.77 20.55 -52.53
C GLY A 112 7.02 20.12 -53.79
N VAL A 113 7.73 19.75 -54.86
CA VAL A 113 7.14 19.33 -56.13
C VAL A 113 6.46 17.96 -55.98
N SER A 114 5.32 17.77 -56.67
CA SER A 114 4.55 16.52 -56.59
C SER A 114 5.38 15.31 -57.06
N ARG A 115 5.11 14.11 -56.51
CA ARG A 115 5.91 12.91 -56.84
C ARG A 115 5.94 12.59 -58.34
N ALA A 116 4.82 12.75 -59.04
CA ALA A 116 4.71 12.50 -60.47
C ALA A 116 5.56 13.50 -61.27
N GLU A 117 5.40 14.79 -60.99
CA GLU A 117 6.17 15.84 -61.67
C GLU A 117 7.67 15.75 -61.38
N ARG A 118 8.06 15.40 -60.14
CA ARG A 118 9.47 15.16 -59.78
C ARG A 118 10.11 14.08 -60.61
N HIS A 119 9.40 12.97 -60.76
CA HIS A 119 9.87 11.83 -61.54
C HIS A 119 10.09 12.24 -63.00
N ASP A 120 9.10 12.89 -63.62
CA ASP A 120 9.19 13.28 -65.03
C ASP A 120 10.31 14.29 -65.29
N ARG A 121 10.46 15.29 -64.41
CA ARG A 121 11.56 16.26 -64.49
C ARG A 121 12.93 15.63 -64.28
N ALA A 122 13.06 14.71 -63.34
CA ALA A 122 14.32 14.01 -63.06
C ALA A 122 14.72 13.11 -64.24
N VAL A 123 13.77 12.39 -64.84
CA VAL A 123 14.00 11.61 -66.06
C VAL A 123 14.42 12.51 -67.21
N ALA A 124 13.76 13.65 -67.43
CA ALA A 124 14.13 14.61 -68.48
C ALA A 124 15.54 15.20 -68.25
N ALA A 125 15.90 15.54 -67.02
CA ALA A 125 17.24 16.03 -66.67
C ALA A 125 18.32 14.95 -66.93
N LEU A 126 18.03 13.69 -66.58
CA LEU A 126 18.91 12.56 -66.85
C LEU A 126 19.04 12.26 -68.35
N GLN A 127 17.99 12.46 -69.13
CA GLN A 127 18.05 12.34 -70.59
C GLN A 127 18.94 13.42 -71.22
N LYS A 128 18.84 14.68 -70.75
CA LYS A 128 19.69 15.79 -71.25
C LYS A 128 21.18 15.53 -71.08
N VAL A 129 21.59 14.84 -70.01
CA VAL A 129 23.00 14.49 -69.78
C VAL A 129 23.41 13.12 -70.36
N GLY A 130 22.51 12.44 -71.08
CA GLY A 130 22.76 11.15 -71.74
C GLY A 130 22.66 9.91 -70.84
N LEU A 131 21.88 9.96 -69.76
CA LEU A 131 21.74 8.89 -68.75
C LEU A 131 20.30 8.31 -68.62
N GLY A 132 19.44 8.50 -69.64
CA GLY A 132 18.06 8.02 -69.62
C GLY A 132 17.91 6.51 -69.35
N ASP A 133 18.81 5.68 -69.89
CA ASP A 133 18.78 4.22 -69.70
C ASP A 133 19.36 3.75 -68.35
N HIS A 134 19.81 4.68 -67.50
CA HIS A 134 20.52 4.37 -66.25
C HIS A 134 19.77 4.82 -64.99
N ILE A 135 18.51 5.25 -65.13
CA ILE A 135 17.67 5.79 -64.05
C ILE A 135 17.56 4.87 -62.81
N ASN A 136 17.54 3.56 -63.01
CA ASN A 136 17.37 2.56 -61.94
C ASN A 136 18.70 2.03 -61.37
N LYS A 137 19.85 2.41 -61.95
CA LYS A 137 21.16 2.02 -61.43
C LYS A 137 21.45 2.75 -60.12
N LYS A 138 22.36 2.20 -59.32
CA LYS A 138 22.96 2.87 -58.16
C LYS A 138 24.30 3.51 -58.54
N PRO A 139 24.80 4.53 -57.81
CA PRO A 139 26.08 5.17 -58.09
C PRO A 139 27.26 4.19 -58.22
N SER A 140 27.28 3.13 -57.40
CA SER A 140 28.32 2.08 -57.46
C SER A 140 28.35 1.27 -58.76
N GLN A 141 27.36 1.43 -59.63
CA GLN A 141 27.24 0.74 -60.92
C GLN A 141 27.55 1.66 -62.11
N LEU A 142 28.05 2.88 -61.86
CA LEU A 142 28.37 3.89 -62.87
C LEU A 142 29.88 4.14 -62.96
N SER A 143 30.36 4.55 -64.15
CA SER A 143 31.72 5.08 -64.30
C SER A 143 31.85 6.47 -63.65
N GLY A 144 33.08 6.93 -63.39
CA GLY A 144 33.34 8.29 -62.85
C GLY A 144 32.67 9.38 -63.69
N GLY A 145 32.80 9.32 -65.02
CA GLY A 145 32.14 10.25 -65.93
C GLY A 145 30.61 10.22 -65.88
N GLN A 146 30.04 9.02 -65.71
CA GLN A 146 28.60 8.89 -65.54
C GLN A 146 28.14 9.46 -64.20
N MET A 147 28.88 9.24 -63.11
CA MET A 147 28.59 9.85 -61.81
C MET A 147 28.65 11.39 -61.88
N GLN A 148 29.61 11.95 -62.61
CA GLN A 148 29.69 13.40 -62.84
C GLN A 148 28.46 13.93 -63.58
N ARG A 149 28.02 13.24 -64.64
CA ARG A 149 26.79 13.58 -65.37
C ARG A 149 25.55 13.52 -64.48
N VAL A 150 25.45 12.55 -63.56
CA VAL A 150 24.37 12.52 -62.56
C VAL A 150 24.45 13.73 -61.62
N ALA A 151 25.64 14.10 -61.16
CA ALA A 151 25.83 15.30 -60.33
C ALA A 151 25.43 16.59 -61.06
N ILE A 152 25.75 16.70 -62.35
CA ILE A 152 25.32 17.80 -63.22
C ILE A 152 23.80 17.79 -63.40
N ALA A 153 23.17 16.64 -63.69
CA ALA A 153 21.71 16.55 -63.80
C ALA A 153 21.01 16.96 -62.50
N ARG A 154 21.55 16.56 -61.33
CA ARG A 154 21.06 17.00 -60.02
C ARG A 154 21.23 18.50 -59.81
N ALA A 155 22.33 19.09 -60.24
CA ALA A 155 22.57 20.52 -60.14
C ALA A 155 21.59 21.32 -61.01
N LEU A 156 21.23 20.80 -62.19
CA LEU A 156 20.38 21.49 -63.17
C LEU A 156 18.87 21.34 -62.94
N ILE A 157 18.42 20.37 -62.13
CA ILE A 157 17.00 20.00 -62.07
C ILE A 157 16.08 21.11 -61.55
N ASN A 158 16.59 21.99 -60.66
CA ASN A 158 15.87 23.15 -60.16
C ASN A 158 15.96 24.36 -61.10
N ASP A 159 16.57 24.20 -62.28
CA ASP A 159 16.87 25.26 -63.25
C ASP A 159 17.60 26.47 -62.62
N PRO A 160 18.82 26.28 -62.09
CA PRO A 160 19.58 27.34 -61.45
C PRO A 160 20.07 28.39 -62.45
N GLU A 161 20.26 29.63 -62.00
CA GLU A 161 20.87 30.70 -62.79
C GLU A 161 22.41 30.70 -62.72
N ILE A 162 22.97 30.03 -61.71
CA ILE A 162 24.40 29.95 -61.48
C ILE A 162 24.77 28.48 -61.28
N LEU A 163 25.67 27.95 -62.10
CA LEU A 163 26.26 26.64 -61.95
C LEU A 163 27.70 26.77 -61.44
N LEU A 164 27.96 26.21 -60.27
CA LEU A 164 29.27 26.20 -59.63
C LEU A 164 29.88 24.80 -59.80
N ALA A 165 31.07 24.72 -60.38
CA ALA A 165 31.76 23.47 -60.65
C ALA A 165 33.15 23.46 -60.01
N ASP A 166 33.32 22.63 -58.98
CA ASP A 166 34.61 22.45 -58.30
C ASP A 166 35.37 21.29 -58.93
N GLU A 167 36.41 21.60 -59.71
CA GLU A 167 37.26 20.65 -60.44
C GLU A 167 36.48 19.54 -61.16
N PRO A 168 35.56 19.87 -62.09
CA PRO A 168 34.60 18.91 -62.65
C PRO A 168 35.23 17.79 -63.50
N THR A 169 36.51 17.89 -63.83
CA THR A 169 37.27 16.94 -64.65
C THR A 169 38.42 16.27 -63.91
N GLY A 170 38.68 16.62 -62.64
CA GLY A 170 39.88 16.21 -61.91
C GLY A 170 40.00 14.70 -61.66
N ALA A 171 38.88 13.99 -61.65
CA ALA A 171 38.80 12.54 -61.41
C ALA A 171 38.46 11.72 -62.67
N LEU A 172 38.58 12.30 -63.87
CA LEU A 172 38.12 11.72 -65.13
C LEU A 172 39.27 11.47 -66.13
N ASP A 173 39.08 10.52 -67.04
CA ASP A 173 39.99 10.34 -68.18
C ASP A 173 39.79 11.44 -69.24
N SER A 174 40.81 11.67 -70.07
CA SER A 174 40.83 12.80 -71.02
C SER A 174 39.64 12.84 -71.98
N LYS A 175 39.15 11.69 -72.46
CA LYS A 175 37.98 11.65 -73.36
C LYS A 175 36.70 12.04 -72.65
N THR A 176 36.53 11.56 -71.42
CA THR A 176 35.38 11.90 -70.59
C THR A 176 35.43 13.36 -70.14
N SER A 177 36.62 13.89 -69.83
CA SER A 177 36.81 15.31 -69.46
C SER A 177 36.32 16.26 -70.55
N VAL A 178 36.66 15.99 -71.82
CA VAL A 178 36.17 16.78 -72.96
C VAL A 178 34.64 16.79 -73.00
N GLN A 179 34.00 15.62 -72.86
CA GLN A 179 32.53 15.54 -72.89
C GLN A 179 31.84 16.32 -71.75
N ILE A 180 32.47 16.40 -70.57
CA ILE A 180 31.97 17.20 -69.46
C ILE A 180 32.16 18.70 -69.74
N MET A 181 33.31 19.09 -70.30
CA MET A 181 33.58 20.47 -70.68
C MET A 181 32.63 20.97 -71.76
N ASP A 182 32.39 20.17 -72.82
CA ASP A 182 31.40 20.47 -73.86
C ASP A 182 30.01 20.73 -73.27
N LEU A 183 29.59 19.88 -72.32
CA LEU A 183 28.31 20.03 -71.62
C LEU A 183 28.26 21.31 -70.77
N LEU A 184 29.33 21.66 -70.06
CA LEU A 184 29.40 22.90 -69.28
C LEU A 184 29.39 24.14 -70.18
N THR A 185 30.07 24.10 -71.31
CA THR A 185 30.03 25.17 -72.32
C THR A 185 28.64 25.32 -72.93
N GLU A 186 27.94 24.22 -73.20
CA GLU A 186 26.55 24.26 -73.68
C GLU A 186 25.64 24.94 -72.65
N ILE A 187 25.79 24.59 -71.37
CA ILE A 187 25.05 25.19 -70.25
C ILE A 187 25.40 26.68 -70.09
N ALA A 188 26.65 27.10 -70.28
CA ALA A 188 27.05 28.49 -70.13
C ALA A 188 26.40 29.47 -71.13
N ASN A 189 25.76 28.96 -72.19
CA ASN A 189 25.05 29.81 -73.15
C ASN A 189 23.79 30.45 -72.56
N ASP A 190 23.17 29.85 -71.53
CA ASP A 190 21.90 30.31 -70.97
C ASP A 190 21.96 30.69 -69.48
N ARG A 191 23.14 30.53 -68.84
CA ARG A 191 23.35 30.83 -67.41
C ARG A 191 24.84 31.02 -67.09
N LEU A 192 25.14 31.49 -65.87
CA LEU A 192 26.50 31.70 -65.40
C LEU A 192 27.11 30.36 -64.97
N VAL A 193 28.26 29.99 -65.53
CA VAL A 193 29.05 28.83 -65.10
C VAL A 193 30.36 29.32 -64.50
N ILE A 194 30.59 29.05 -63.21
CA ILE A 194 31.85 29.31 -62.53
C ILE A 194 32.53 27.97 -62.25
N MET A 195 33.62 27.70 -62.96
CA MET A 195 34.44 26.52 -62.77
C MET A 195 35.73 26.87 -62.04
N VAL A 196 36.06 26.11 -61.01
CA VAL A 196 37.38 26.11 -60.39
C VAL A 196 38.21 24.99 -61.00
N THR A 197 39.43 25.29 -61.42
CA THR A 197 40.36 24.28 -61.95
C THR A 197 41.81 24.63 -61.65
N HIS A 198 42.68 23.62 -61.62
CA HIS A 198 44.13 23.79 -61.63
C HIS A 198 44.75 23.46 -63.00
N ASN A 199 43.93 23.04 -63.98
CA ASN A 199 44.38 22.74 -65.33
C ASN A 199 44.23 23.98 -66.24
N PRO A 200 45.34 24.62 -66.65
CA PRO A 200 45.31 25.80 -67.50
C PRO A 200 44.80 25.50 -68.92
N GLU A 201 45.12 24.33 -69.47
CA GLU A 201 44.73 23.97 -70.85
C GLU A 201 43.20 23.94 -71.01
N LEU A 202 42.51 23.33 -70.05
CA LEU A 202 41.05 23.29 -70.05
C LEU A 202 40.40 24.66 -69.78
N ALA A 203 41.05 25.53 -69.00
CA ALA A 203 40.57 26.88 -68.78
C ALA A 203 40.70 27.74 -70.04
N GLU A 204 41.84 27.66 -70.74
CA GLU A 204 42.10 28.41 -71.96
C GLU A 204 41.27 27.95 -73.16
N GLU A 205 40.97 26.65 -73.25
CA GLU A 205 40.20 26.09 -74.38
C GLU A 205 38.70 26.38 -74.28
N TYR A 206 38.11 26.35 -73.08
CA TYR A 206 36.64 26.36 -72.92
C TYR A 206 36.07 27.62 -72.24
N ALA A 207 36.84 28.31 -71.38
CA ALA A 207 36.30 29.44 -70.62
C ALA A 207 36.31 30.72 -71.45
N THR A 208 35.27 31.54 -71.28
CA THR A 208 35.20 32.88 -71.90
C THR A 208 36.01 33.92 -71.13
N ARG A 209 36.26 33.67 -69.83
CA ARG A 209 37.03 34.55 -68.93
C ARG A 209 37.80 33.72 -67.90
N ILE A 210 39.04 34.09 -67.63
CA ILE A 210 39.91 33.41 -66.67
C ILE A 210 40.31 34.37 -65.55
N VAL A 211 40.07 33.96 -64.30
CA VAL A 211 40.44 34.69 -63.09
C VAL A 211 41.52 33.89 -62.37
N ASN A 212 42.75 34.42 -62.29
CA ASN A 212 43.85 33.77 -61.59
C ASN A 212 43.84 34.12 -60.09
N LEU A 213 43.73 33.12 -59.23
CA LEU A 213 43.73 33.24 -57.77
C LEU A 213 44.98 32.55 -57.18
N ALA A 214 45.82 33.31 -56.47
CA ALA A 214 47.01 32.81 -55.79
C ALA A 214 47.13 33.43 -54.39
N ASP A 215 47.40 32.59 -53.39
CA ASP A 215 47.52 32.98 -51.97
C ASP A 215 46.33 33.78 -51.44
N GLY A 216 45.11 33.41 -51.84
CA GLY A 216 43.89 34.09 -51.41
C GLY A 216 43.62 35.44 -52.08
N VAL A 217 44.42 35.84 -53.08
CA VAL A 217 44.30 37.13 -53.78
C VAL A 217 44.14 36.92 -55.28
N VAL A 218 43.31 37.74 -55.94
CA VAL A 218 43.16 37.75 -57.40
C VAL A 218 44.38 38.43 -58.03
N ARG A 219 45.12 37.69 -58.85
CA ARG A 219 46.36 38.16 -59.50
C ARG A 219 46.12 38.74 -60.88
N SER A 220 45.21 38.15 -61.65
CA SER A 220 44.84 38.63 -62.97
C SER A 220 43.43 38.21 -63.35
N ASP A 221 42.80 38.98 -64.22
CA ASP A 221 41.47 38.73 -64.78
C ASP A 221 41.50 39.12 -66.25
N THR A 222 41.19 38.17 -67.15
CA THR A 222 41.36 38.36 -68.60
C THR A 222 40.30 39.28 -69.22
N ASP A 223 39.12 39.39 -68.59
CA ASP A 223 38.04 40.24 -69.07
C ASP A 223 37.24 40.83 -67.90
N PRO A 224 37.83 41.78 -67.14
CA PRO A 224 37.22 42.32 -65.93
C PRO A 224 35.86 42.96 -66.20
N TYR A 225 34.87 42.61 -65.38
CA TYR A 225 33.53 43.17 -65.44
C TYR A 225 33.27 44.11 -64.25
N LEU A 226 32.88 45.35 -64.55
CA LEU A 226 32.39 46.32 -63.57
C LEU A 226 30.91 46.59 -63.88
N PRO A 227 29.99 46.20 -63.00
CA PRO A 227 28.56 46.30 -63.24
C PRO A 227 28.06 47.75 -63.21
N THR A 228 27.15 48.10 -64.12
CA THR A 228 26.44 49.40 -64.10
C THR A 228 25.13 49.32 -63.29
N GLU A 229 24.56 50.46 -62.88
CA GLU A 229 23.30 50.47 -62.11
C GLU A 229 22.14 49.78 -62.85
N GLU A 230 22.10 49.85 -64.19
CA GLU A 230 21.10 49.14 -64.98
C GLU A 230 21.29 47.62 -65.00
N ASP A 231 22.49 47.14 -64.74
CA ASP A 231 22.80 45.71 -64.71
C ASP A 231 22.47 45.11 -63.32
N MET A 232 22.38 45.93 -62.26
CA MET A 232 22.07 45.51 -60.88
C MET A 232 20.57 45.19 -60.63
N ARG A 233 19.87 44.59 -61.61
CA ARG A 233 18.44 44.27 -61.50
C ARG A 233 18.20 43.03 -60.63
N GLN A 234 17.02 42.99 -60.01
CA GLN A 234 16.51 41.79 -59.34
C GLN A 234 16.12 40.75 -60.40
N SER A 235 16.50 39.49 -60.22
CA SER A 235 16.09 38.44 -61.15
C SER A 235 14.57 38.25 -61.17
N GLU A 236 14.04 37.98 -62.37
CA GLU A 236 12.61 37.74 -62.63
C GLU A 236 12.10 36.39 -62.07
N LYS A 237 13.00 35.45 -61.74
CA LYS A 237 12.58 34.15 -61.16
C LYS A 237 12.10 34.33 -59.72
N PRO A 238 10.89 33.85 -59.37
CA PRO A 238 10.33 33.98 -58.03
C PRO A 238 11.10 33.12 -57.02
N VAL A 239 11.47 33.69 -55.88
CA VAL A 239 12.15 32.97 -54.80
C VAL A 239 11.17 31.98 -54.15
N GLN A 240 11.36 30.68 -54.39
CA GLN A 240 10.56 29.63 -53.76
C GLN A 240 11.24 29.12 -52.48
N ARG A 241 10.59 29.33 -51.33
CA ARG A 241 11.07 28.76 -50.06
C ARG A 241 10.78 27.26 -49.99
N THR A 242 11.64 26.51 -49.33
CA THR A 242 11.39 25.08 -49.09
C THR A 242 10.09 24.89 -48.31
N LYS A 243 9.28 23.93 -48.74
CA LYS A 243 7.97 23.60 -48.13
C LYS A 243 7.84 22.10 -47.92
N MET A 244 8.87 21.43 -47.39
CA MET A 244 8.75 20.00 -47.12
C MET A 244 7.66 19.78 -46.05
N SER A 245 6.58 19.12 -46.45
CA SER A 245 5.51 18.67 -45.54
C SER A 245 6.04 17.57 -44.62
N PHE A 246 5.52 17.54 -43.39
CA PHE A 246 5.81 16.49 -42.42
C PHE A 246 5.46 15.09 -42.95
N LEU A 247 4.39 14.94 -43.73
CA LEU A 247 4.02 13.66 -44.36
C LEU A 247 5.05 13.22 -45.41
N THR A 248 5.63 14.17 -46.15
CA THR A 248 6.72 13.87 -47.10
C THR A 248 7.97 13.43 -46.34
N ALA A 249 8.29 14.09 -45.23
CA ALA A 249 9.38 13.69 -44.35
C ALA A 249 9.15 12.28 -43.78
N LEU A 250 7.93 11.95 -43.33
CA LEU A 250 7.54 10.63 -42.84
C LEU A 250 7.72 9.54 -43.91
N SER A 251 7.27 9.78 -45.13
CA SER A 251 7.45 8.82 -46.24
C SER A 251 8.92 8.60 -46.58
N LEU A 252 9.72 9.67 -46.57
CA LEU A 252 11.16 9.60 -46.81
C LEU A 252 11.87 8.82 -45.69
N SER A 253 11.53 9.10 -44.44
CA SER A 253 12.09 8.42 -43.26
C SER A 253 11.70 6.94 -43.23
N PHE A 254 10.47 6.59 -43.59
CA PHE A 254 10.05 5.19 -43.68
C PHE A 254 10.87 4.39 -44.70
N LYS A 255 11.07 4.94 -45.91
CA LYS A 255 11.92 4.30 -46.92
C LYS A 255 13.37 4.15 -46.46
N ASN A 256 13.88 5.15 -45.75
CA ASN A 256 15.25 5.12 -45.20
C ASN A 256 15.39 4.05 -44.10
N LEU A 257 14.44 3.98 -43.16
CA LEU A 257 14.42 2.94 -42.12
C LEU A 257 14.40 1.53 -42.71
N MET A 258 13.63 1.32 -43.79
CA MET A 258 13.56 0.03 -44.49
C MET A 258 14.88 -0.40 -45.15
N THR A 259 15.86 0.49 -45.33
CA THR A 259 17.19 0.11 -45.82
C THR A 259 18.05 -0.57 -44.74
N LYS A 260 17.79 -0.30 -43.45
CA LYS A 260 18.54 -0.82 -42.30
C LYS A 260 17.64 -1.64 -41.36
N LYS A 261 16.88 -2.58 -41.93
CA LYS A 261 15.84 -3.38 -41.23
C LYS A 261 16.29 -3.97 -39.90
N GLY A 262 17.48 -4.57 -39.84
CA GLY A 262 17.98 -5.20 -38.60
C GLY A 262 18.22 -4.20 -37.47
N ARG A 263 18.85 -3.07 -37.78
CA ARG A 263 19.07 -2.00 -36.79
C ARG A 263 17.76 -1.41 -36.32
N THR A 264 16.86 -1.05 -37.24
CA THR A 264 15.56 -0.47 -36.92
C THR A 264 14.73 -1.41 -36.04
N LEU A 265 14.75 -2.72 -36.33
CA LEU A 265 14.08 -3.71 -35.49
C LEU A 265 14.67 -3.76 -34.08
N MET A 266 16.00 -3.78 -33.94
CA MET A 266 16.65 -3.74 -32.61
C MET A 266 16.32 -2.46 -31.86
N THR A 267 16.27 -1.30 -32.52
CA THR A 267 15.90 -0.03 -31.90
C THR A 267 14.44 -0.03 -31.43
N ALA A 268 13.53 -0.53 -32.27
CA ALA A 268 12.11 -0.64 -31.92
C ALA A 268 11.89 -1.63 -30.76
N PHE A 269 12.61 -2.77 -30.77
CA PHE A 269 12.56 -3.75 -29.69
C PHE A 269 13.09 -3.16 -28.38
N ALA A 270 14.26 -2.51 -28.40
CA ALA A 270 14.83 -1.82 -27.24
C ALA A 270 13.89 -0.74 -26.69
N GLY A 271 13.22 0.02 -27.56
CA GLY A 271 12.20 0.99 -27.18
C GLY A 271 10.89 0.37 -26.67
N SER A 272 10.61 -0.89 -27.01
CA SER A 272 9.40 -1.59 -26.58
C SER A 272 9.48 -2.11 -25.14
N ILE A 273 10.69 -2.32 -24.58
CA ILE A 273 10.88 -2.89 -23.24
C ILE A 273 10.12 -2.11 -22.16
N GLY A 274 10.26 -0.77 -22.15
CA GLY A 274 9.50 0.07 -21.22
C GLY A 274 7.99 -0.05 -21.38
N ILE A 275 7.50 -0.15 -22.62
CA ILE A 275 6.06 -0.30 -22.91
C ILE A 275 5.55 -1.68 -22.49
N ILE A 276 6.33 -2.74 -22.70
CA ILE A 276 6.01 -4.09 -22.25
C ILE A 276 5.81 -4.11 -20.73
N GLY A 277 6.71 -3.45 -19.98
CA GLY A 277 6.61 -3.33 -18.53
C GLY A 277 5.33 -2.65 -18.06
N ILE A 278 5.00 -1.46 -18.59
CA ILE A 278 3.75 -0.77 -18.22
C ILE A 278 2.53 -1.62 -18.61
N ALA A 279 2.52 -2.16 -19.83
CA ALA A 279 1.39 -2.92 -20.35
C ALA A 279 1.15 -4.19 -19.52
N ALA A 280 2.21 -4.90 -19.13
CA ALA A 280 2.09 -6.10 -18.30
C ALA A 280 1.54 -5.78 -16.91
N ILE A 281 2.00 -4.69 -16.29
CA ILE A 281 1.51 -4.26 -14.98
C ILE A 281 0.06 -3.77 -15.06
N LEU A 282 -0.31 -3.01 -16.09
CA LEU A 282 -1.72 -2.63 -16.29
C LEU A 282 -2.60 -3.83 -16.58
N ALA A 283 -2.11 -4.83 -17.30
CA ALA A 283 -2.85 -6.06 -17.57
C ALA A 283 -3.12 -6.85 -16.28
N LEU A 284 -2.08 -6.99 -15.44
CA LEU A 284 -2.21 -7.65 -14.13
C LEU A 284 -3.08 -6.84 -13.18
N ALA A 285 -2.85 -5.54 -13.04
CA ALA A 285 -3.63 -4.67 -12.16
C ALA A 285 -5.11 -4.68 -12.53
N ASN A 286 -5.44 -4.62 -13.83
CA ASN A 286 -6.84 -4.70 -14.25
C ASN A 286 -7.46 -6.07 -13.96
N GLY A 287 -6.77 -7.17 -14.23
CA GLY A 287 -7.31 -8.50 -13.94
C GLY A 287 -7.42 -8.79 -12.44
N VAL A 288 -6.44 -8.37 -11.64
CA VAL A 288 -6.49 -8.45 -10.17
C VAL A 288 -7.63 -7.59 -9.62
N ASN A 289 -7.81 -6.35 -10.10
CA ASN A 289 -8.93 -5.52 -9.65
C ASN A 289 -10.29 -6.10 -10.03
N ASN A 290 -10.43 -6.71 -11.21
CA ASN A 290 -11.67 -7.38 -11.60
C ASN A 290 -11.94 -8.61 -10.71
N TYR A 291 -10.89 -9.36 -10.38
CA TYR A 291 -10.99 -10.49 -9.45
C TYR A 291 -11.34 -10.03 -8.03
N ILE A 292 -10.69 -8.97 -7.54
CA ILE A 292 -11.04 -8.36 -6.25
C ILE A 292 -12.50 -7.95 -6.30
N LYS A 293 -12.96 -7.25 -7.34
CA LYS A 293 -14.36 -6.83 -7.46
C LYS A 293 -15.36 -8.01 -7.42
N SER A 294 -15.07 -9.13 -8.08
CA SER A 294 -15.95 -10.31 -8.01
C SER A 294 -15.93 -10.95 -6.63
N VAL A 295 -14.75 -11.07 -6.02
CA VAL A 295 -14.62 -11.56 -4.63
C VAL A 295 -15.33 -10.62 -3.67
N GLU A 296 -15.24 -9.31 -3.86
CA GLU A 296 -15.90 -8.28 -3.07
C GLU A 296 -17.43 -8.42 -3.13
N GLU A 297 -18.00 -8.53 -4.34
CA GLU A 297 -19.44 -8.73 -4.57
C GLU A 297 -19.96 -10.03 -3.94
N GLU A 298 -19.22 -11.13 -4.11
CA GLU A 298 -19.56 -12.43 -3.52
C GLU A 298 -19.41 -12.42 -1.98
N THR A 299 -18.35 -11.82 -1.44
CA THR A 299 -18.07 -11.79 0.01
C THR A 299 -19.02 -10.86 0.76
N LEU A 300 -19.39 -9.71 0.19
CA LEU A 300 -20.36 -8.78 0.80
C LEU A 300 -21.79 -9.33 0.79
N SER A 301 -22.07 -10.28 -0.10
CA SER A 301 -23.35 -11.01 -0.09
C SER A 301 -23.39 -12.01 1.07
N GLU A 302 -22.26 -12.66 1.42
CA GLU A 302 -22.20 -13.61 2.54
C GLU A 302 -22.11 -12.92 3.92
N TYR A 303 -21.45 -11.77 4.01
CA TYR A 303 -21.23 -11.05 5.27
C TYR A 303 -21.78 -9.61 5.19
N PRO A 304 -23.07 -9.40 5.52
CA PRO A 304 -23.67 -8.07 5.57
C PRO A 304 -23.10 -7.23 6.71
N LEU A 305 -23.41 -5.92 6.68
CA LEU A 305 -23.28 -5.08 7.87
C LEU A 305 -24.39 -5.48 8.85
N GLN A 306 -23.99 -6.01 10.01
CA GLN A 306 -24.92 -6.54 11.00
C GLN A 306 -25.13 -5.56 12.15
N ILE A 307 -26.39 -5.31 12.49
CA ILE A 307 -26.80 -4.44 13.58
C ILE A 307 -27.78 -5.21 14.47
N GLN A 308 -27.32 -5.67 15.62
CA GLN A 308 -28.13 -6.48 16.55
C GLN A 308 -28.74 -5.61 17.65
N SER A 309 -29.91 -5.97 18.19
CA SER A 309 -30.57 -5.20 19.27
C SER A 309 -29.71 -5.13 20.54
N THR A 310 -28.91 -6.17 20.78
CA THR A 310 -27.89 -6.24 21.83
C THR A 310 -26.58 -6.61 21.14
N GLY A 311 -25.69 -5.64 20.97
CA GLY A 311 -24.48 -5.80 20.17
C GLY A 311 -23.22 -5.61 21.00
N PHE A 312 -22.18 -6.39 20.67
CA PHE A 312 -20.80 -6.12 21.06
C PHE A 312 -20.10 -5.49 19.86
N ASP A 313 -19.30 -4.45 20.08
CA ASP A 313 -18.38 -3.96 19.04
C ASP A 313 -17.20 -4.92 18.89
N MET A 314 -17.43 -5.99 18.11
CA MET A 314 -16.40 -6.99 17.81
C MET A 314 -15.25 -6.39 16.99
N THR A 315 -15.51 -5.31 16.24
CA THR A 315 -14.52 -4.64 15.41
C THR A 315 -13.44 -3.99 16.27
N SER A 316 -13.83 -3.22 17.29
CA SER A 316 -12.87 -2.62 18.23
C SER A 316 -12.20 -3.66 19.13
N MET A 317 -12.90 -4.74 19.48
CA MET A 317 -12.33 -5.87 20.23
C MET A 317 -11.23 -6.59 19.42
N MET A 318 -11.48 -6.89 18.14
CA MET A 318 -10.51 -7.56 17.27
C MET A 318 -9.32 -6.66 16.95
N LEU A 319 -9.55 -5.36 16.69
CA LEU A 319 -8.48 -4.39 16.45
C LEU A 319 -7.62 -4.17 17.70
N GLY A 320 -8.24 -4.08 18.88
CA GLY A 320 -7.54 -3.96 20.17
C GLY A 320 -6.70 -5.20 20.50
N ALA A 321 -7.20 -6.40 20.15
CA ALA A 321 -6.45 -7.65 20.31
C ALA A 321 -5.28 -7.77 19.32
N ALA A 322 -5.46 -7.35 18.07
CA ALA A 322 -4.43 -7.43 17.02
C ALA A 322 -3.29 -6.40 17.21
N THR A 323 -3.61 -5.22 17.74
CA THR A 323 -2.64 -4.14 17.96
C THR A 323 -1.94 -4.20 19.32
N GLY A 324 -2.45 -5.01 20.26
CA GLY A 324 -1.97 -5.05 21.64
C GLY A 324 -2.20 -3.73 22.40
N ALA A 325 -2.92 -2.78 21.79
CA ALA A 325 -3.27 -1.50 22.35
C ALA A 325 -4.69 -1.58 22.92
N GLY A 326 -4.79 -1.84 24.22
CA GLY A 326 -5.96 -1.44 25.00
C GLY A 326 -6.14 0.07 24.86
N GLY A 327 -7.37 0.51 24.64
CA GLY A 327 -7.69 1.87 24.25
C GLY A 327 -7.14 2.92 25.22
N ASN A 328 -6.18 3.71 24.75
CA ASN A 328 -5.97 5.06 25.26
C ASN A 328 -6.49 6.05 24.20
N THR A 329 -7.79 6.01 23.94
CA THR A 329 -8.48 7.10 23.23
C THR A 329 -8.59 8.28 24.19
N GLY A 330 -7.53 9.10 24.22
CA GLY A 330 -7.54 10.38 24.93
C GLY A 330 -6.19 10.77 25.54
N GLY A 331 -5.24 11.19 24.71
CA GLY A 331 -4.08 11.97 25.17
C GLY A 331 -2.78 11.58 24.49
N GLU A 332 -2.26 12.48 23.65
CA GLU A 332 -0.87 12.49 23.22
C GLU A 332 0.05 12.45 24.46
N GLY A 333 0.74 11.33 24.66
CA GLY A 333 1.69 11.13 25.73
C GLY A 333 2.83 10.23 25.26
N ASP A 334 3.96 10.86 24.99
CA ASP A 334 5.24 10.30 24.53
C ASP A 334 5.73 9.15 25.42
N GLY A 335 5.67 7.91 24.91
CA GLY A 335 6.16 6.70 25.57
C GLY A 335 7.56 6.33 25.08
N SER A 336 8.58 6.89 25.72
CA SER A 336 9.95 6.37 25.66
C SER A 336 10.09 5.24 26.68
N GLY A 337 10.48 4.05 26.20
CA GLY A 337 10.28 2.78 26.91
C GLY A 337 11.20 2.48 28.10
N ASP A 338 10.66 1.69 29.02
CA ASP A 338 11.40 0.74 29.88
C ASP A 338 10.52 -0.40 30.43
N ASP A 339 9.53 -0.90 29.66
CA ASP A 339 8.60 -1.95 30.09
C ASP A 339 8.98 -3.35 29.57
N GLN A 340 10.16 -3.86 29.95
CA GLN A 340 10.55 -5.25 29.63
C GLN A 340 10.27 -6.26 30.76
N ASN A 341 9.72 -5.82 31.90
CA ASN A 341 9.44 -6.69 33.06
C ASN A 341 7.96 -6.70 33.52
N LEU A 342 7.04 -6.13 32.75
CA LEU A 342 5.61 -6.21 33.01
C LEU A 342 4.94 -7.15 32.01
N VAL A 343 4.03 -8.00 32.50
CA VAL A 343 3.14 -8.77 31.63
C VAL A 343 2.08 -7.79 31.13
N GLY A 344 2.08 -7.52 29.82
CA GLY A 344 1.06 -6.69 29.19
C GLY A 344 -0.32 -7.31 29.38
N VAL A 345 -1.22 -6.58 30.03
CA VAL A 345 -2.62 -6.99 30.18
C VAL A 345 -3.39 -6.44 29.00
N THR A 346 -3.89 -7.32 28.13
CA THR A 346 -4.86 -6.95 27.10
C THR A 346 -6.23 -6.88 27.76
N GLU A 347 -6.84 -5.70 27.76
CA GLU A 347 -8.13 -5.42 28.41
C GLU A 347 -9.33 -5.98 27.62
N MET A 348 -9.31 -7.28 27.30
CA MET A 348 -10.35 -7.93 26.51
C MET A 348 -11.71 -7.91 27.21
N VAL A 349 -11.72 -8.15 28.52
CA VAL A 349 -12.96 -8.16 29.33
C VAL A 349 -13.50 -6.75 29.52
N THR A 350 -12.63 -5.76 29.82
CA THR A 350 -13.06 -4.36 29.96
C THR A 350 -13.62 -3.82 28.66
N ASN A 351 -12.96 -4.08 27.52
CA ASN A 351 -13.43 -3.65 26.20
C ASN A 351 -14.75 -4.35 25.82
N MET A 352 -14.92 -5.62 26.16
CA MET A 352 -16.18 -6.35 25.98
C MET A 352 -17.31 -5.67 26.77
N PHE A 353 -17.13 -5.37 28.05
CA PHE A 353 -18.18 -4.71 28.84
C PHE A 353 -18.41 -3.24 28.47
N SER A 354 -17.39 -2.50 28.02
CA SER A 354 -17.57 -1.12 27.55
C SER A 354 -18.27 -1.01 26.20
N SER A 355 -18.30 -2.11 25.42
CA SER A 355 -18.92 -2.18 24.10
C SER A 355 -20.29 -2.86 24.10
N ILE A 356 -20.79 -3.31 25.26
CA ILE A 356 -22.17 -3.77 25.40
C ILE A 356 -23.09 -2.55 25.35
N GLY A 357 -23.78 -2.37 24.22
CA GLY A 357 -24.82 -1.37 24.03
C GLY A 357 -26.13 -2.01 23.58
N SER A 358 -27.26 -1.37 23.90
CA SER A 358 -28.54 -1.70 23.28
C SER A 358 -28.78 -0.77 22.08
N ASN A 359 -29.06 -1.34 20.91
CA ASN A 359 -29.37 -0.56 19.72
C ASN A 359 -30.90 -0.35 19.61
N ASP A 360 -31.35 0.88 19.39
CA ASP A 360 -32.76 1.16 19.04
C ASP A 360 -33.02 0.86 17.55
N LEU A 361 -33.26 -0.42 17.27
CA LEU A 361 -33.51 -0.87 15.90
C LEU A 361 -34.88 -0.44 15.36
N ALA A 362 -35.82 -0.04 16.22
CA ALA A 362 -37.14 0.41 15.79
C ALA A 362 -37.04 1.78 15.10
N SER A 363 -36.36 2.74 15.76
CA SER A 363 -36.10 4.05 15.16
C SER A 363 -35.20 3.96 13.92
N LEU A 364 -34.23 3.04 13.91
CA LEU A 364 -33.39 2.81 12.75
C LEU A 364 -34.19 2.23 11.58
N LYS A 365 -35.03 1.22 11.81
CA LYS A 365 -35.92 0.66 10.79
C LYS A 365 -36.83 1.72 10.18
N GLU A 366 -37.47 2.56 11.01
CA GLU A 366 -38.30 3.67 10.52
C GLU A 366 -37.50 4.63 9.63
N TYR A 367 -36.25 4.95 9.99
CA TYR A 367 -35.38 5.80 9.18
C TYR A 367 -35.00 5.15 7.84
N LEU A 368 -34.66 3.87 7.83
CA LEU A 368 -34.31 3.13 6.61
C LEU A 368 -35.53 2.99 5.68
N ASP A 369 -36.70 2.62 6.22
CA ASP A 369 -37.93 2.40 5.46
C ASP A 369 -38.61 3.70 4.98
N SER A 370 -38.30 4.85 5.61
CA SER A 370 -38.90 6.15 5.25
C SER A 370 -38.51 6.66 3.86
N GLY A 371 -37.41 6.13 3.29
CA GLY A 371 -36.79 6.63 2.06
C GLY A 371 -36.00 7.94 2.23
N GLU A 372 -35.83 8.44 3.46
CA GLU A 372 -35.01 9.64 3.73
C GLU A 372 -33.50 9.40 3.59
N SER A 373 -33.06 8.15 3.68
CA SER A 373 -31.65 7.75 3.70
C SER A 373 -31.03 7.56 2.32
N ASP A 374 -31.85 7.42 1.26
CA ASP A 374 -31.43 6.98 -0.09
C ASP A 374 -30.52 5.73 -0.08
N ILE A 375 -30.65 4.86 0.93
CA ILE A 375 -29.75 3.71 1.15
C ILE A 375 -29.94 2.59 0.11
N ASP A 376 -31.13 2.49 -0.48
CA ASP A 376 -31.50 1.45 -1.44
C ASP A 376 -30.65 1.50 -2.73
N GLN A 377 -30.04 2.64 -3.06
CA GLN A 377 -29.18 2.75 -4.25
C GLN A 377 -27.79 2.12 -4.05
N TYR A 378 -27.42 1.82 -2.81
CA TYR A 378 -26.12 1.29 -2.41
C TYR A 378 -26.21 -0.14 -1.85
N THR A 379 -27.42 -0.70 -1.76
CA THR A 379 -27.68 -1.99 -1.15
C THR A 379 -28.39 -2.91 -2.14
N ASN A 380 -28.06 -4.21 -2.08
CA ASN A 380 -28.79 -5.27 -2.78
C ASN A 380 -30.09 -5.58 -2.03
N ALA A 381 -30.04 -5.60 -0.69
CA ALA A 381 -31.18 -5.83 0.19
C ALA A 381 -30.91 -5.30 1.61
N ILE A 382 -31.99 -5.11 2.38
CA ILE A 382 -31.98 -4.87 3.82
C ILE A 382 -32.92 -5.91 4.43
N GLU A 383 -32.39 -6.79 5.27
CA GLU A 383 -33.13 -7.88 5.91
C GLU A 383 -33.35 -7.58 7.40
N TYR A 384 -34.51 -7.97 7.92
CA TYR A 384 -34.91 -7.76 9.31
C TYR A 384 -35.12 -9.12 9.99
N THR A 385 -34.45 -9.35 11.11
CA THR A 385 -34.58 -10.59 11.89
C THR A 385 -35.29 -10.32 13.22
N TYR A 386 -36.08 -11.29 13.71
CA TYR A 386 -37.03 -11.05 14.82
C TYR A 386 -36.79 -11.90 16.07
N ASN A 387 -35.68 -12.62 16.19
CA ASN A 387 -35.35 -13.47 17.35
C ASN A 387 -36.46 -14.50 17.71
N VAL A 388 -37.24 -14.94 16.72
CA VAL A 388 -38.29 -15.96 16.87
C VAL A 388 -37.87 -17.18 16.06
N ALA A 389 -37.87 -18.34 16.69
CA ALA A 389 -37.56 -19.61 16.04
C ALA A 389 -38.82 -20.50 15.96
N PRO A 390 -39.20 -21.00 14.77
CA PRO A 390 -40.29 -21.96 14.63
C PRO A 390 -40.03 -23.23 15.45
N GLN A 391 -41.00 -23.67 16.26
CA GLN A 391 -40.85 -24.88 17.07
C GLN A 391 -41.18 -26.12 16.23
N ILE A 392 -40.15 -26.83 15.78
CA ILE A 392 -40.29 -27.96 14.85
C ILE A 392 -39.94 -29.27 15.55
N PHE A 393 -40.83 -30.25 15.42
CA PHE A 393 -40.71 -31.59 15.96
C PHE A 393 -40.60 -32.63 14.83
N SER A 394 -39.98 -33.76 15.15
CA SER A 394 -39.99 -34.93 14.28
C SER A 394 -41.43 -35.42 14.06
N SER A 395 -41.72 -35.92 12.86
CA SER A 395 -43.03 -36.52 12.54
C SER A 395 -43.27 -37.86 13.23
N ASN A 396 -42.24 -38.50 13.79
CA ASN A 396 -42.40 -39.69 14.61
C ASN A 396 -42.83 -39.31 16.04
N THR A 397 -44.14 -39.38 16.31
CA THR A 397 -44.72 -38.98 17.60
C THR A 397 -44.62 -40.06 18.70
N GLU A 398 -44.09 -41.25 18.40
CA GLU A 398 -43.83 -42.28 19.42
C GLU A 398 -42.73 -41.83 20.40
N LYS A 399 -41.72 -41.12 19.89
CA LYS A 399 -40.65 -40.49 20.67
C LYS A 399 -40.62 -38.99 20.34
N LEU A 400 -41.15 -38.18 21.27
CA LEU A 400 -41.25 -36.75 21.09
C LEU A 400 -39.84 -36.13 21.02
N ARG A 401 -39.47 -35.60 19.85
CA ARG A 401 -38.15 -35.00 19.61
C ARG A 401 -38.32 -33.65 18.93
N GLN A 402 -37.85 -32.60 19.59
CA GLN A 402 -37.76 -31.27 19.02
C GLN A 402 -36.46 -31.16 18.23
N VAL A 403 -36.57 -30.80 16.95
CA VAL A 403 -35.45 -30.66 16.00
C VAL A 403 -35.12 -29.21 15.68
N ASN A 404 -36.03 -28.26 15.98
CA ASN A 404 -35.75 -26.83 15.94
C ASN A 404 -36.46 -26.07 17.07
N PRO A 405 -35.73 -25.26 17.85
CA PRO A 405 -34.31 -25.44 18.15
C PRO A 405 -34.02 -26.86 18.66
N ASP A 406 -32.87 -27.44 18.30
CA ASP A 406 -32.53 -28.80 18.74
C ASP A 406 -32.26 -28.84 20.26
N LYS A 407 -32.86 -29.82 20.94
CA LYS A 407 -32.70 -30.02 22.40
C LYS A 407 -31.88 -31.26 22.75
N SER A 408 -31.20 -31.88 21.79
CA SER A 408 -30.60 -33.20 21.97
C SER A 408 -29.38 -33.19 22.91
N PHE A 409 -28.79 -32.03 23.16
CA PHE A 409 -27.65 -31.85 24.08
C PHE A 409 -28.00 -31.20 25.43
N SER A 410 -29.27 -30.88 25.69
CA SER A 410 -29.69 -30.22 26.93
C SER A 410 -29.33 -31.03 28.19
N ALA A 411 -29.33 -32.37 28.08
CA ALA A 411 -28.95 -33.28 29.16
C ALA A 411 -27.48 -33.17 29.61
N LEU A 412 -26.60 -32.57 28.80
CA LEU A 412 -25.20 -32.29 29.18
C LEU A 412 -25.05 -30.95 29.93
N GLY A 413 -26.15 -30.30 30.31
CA GLY A 413 -26.15 -28.90 30.73
C GLY A 413 -25.86 -27.94 29.56
N LEU A 414 -25.82 -28.47 28.33
CA LEU A 414 -25.55 -27.76 27.08
C LEU A 414 -26.87 -27.51 26.34
N GLY A 415 -27.78 -26.75 26.94
CA GLY A 415 -28.93 -26.20 26.22
C GLY A 415 -30.15 -25.84 27.06
N SER A 416 -30.71 -24.64 26.79
CA SER A 416 -32.17 -24.38 26.76
C SER A 416 -32.58 -22.92 26.52
N SER A 417 -31.67 -21.92 26.52
CA SER A 417 -32.07 -20.53 26.23
C SER A 417 -31.63 -20.04 24.84
N THR A 418 -32.55 -19.38 24.15
CA THR A 418 -32.44 -18.86 22.77
C THR A 418 -31.40 -17.74 22.64
N SER A 419 -30.93 -17.16 23.76
CA SER A 419 -30.07 -15.96 23.77
C SER A 419 -28.65 -16.19 24.29
N SER A 420 -28.38 -17.20 25.13
CA SER A 420 -27.04 -17.40 25.73
C SER A 420 -26.22 -18.52 25.07
N ASN A 421 -26.85 -19.36 24.25
CA ASN A 421 -26.26 -20.60 23.73
C ASN A 421 -25.76 -20.53 22.28
N SER A 422 -25.94 -19.39 21.59
CA SER A 422 -25.58 -19.23 20.17
C SER A 422 -24.06 -19.36 19.91
N LEU A 423 -23.21 -18.93 20.84
CA LEU A 423 -21.75 -18.98 20.66
C LEU A 423 -21.16 -20.41 20.71
N MET A 424 -21.74 -21.31 21.53
CA MET A 424 -21.24 -22.68 21.67
C MET A 424 -21.86 -23.63 20.63
N SER A 425 -23.12 -23.42 20.25
CA SER A 425 -23.77 -24.06 19.10
C SER A 425 -23.13 -23.64 17.77
N MET A 426 -22.73 -22.38 17.60
CA MET A 426 -21.90 -21.93 16.46
C MET A 426 -20.55 -22.66 16.41
N SER A 427 -19.94 -22.97 17.56
CA SER A 427 -18.68 -23.70 17.63
C SER A 427 -18.82 -25.22 17.42
N MET A 428 -20.00 -25.80 17.62
CA MET A 428 -20.28 -27.24 17.52
C MET A 428 -21.19 -27.61 16.32
N SER A 429 -21.68 -26.60 15.59
CA SER A 429 -22.57 -26.71 14.41
C SER A 429 -23.73 -27.69 14.61
N THR A 430 -24.44 -27.58 15.74
CA THR A 430 -25.54 -28.48 16.11
C THR A 430 -26.88 -28.05 15.53
N ASP A 431 -26.99 -26.83 15.00
CA ASP A 431 -28.21 -26.36 14.35
C ASP A 431 -28.43 -27.08 13.02
N THR A 432 -29.70 -27.37 12.74
CA THR A 432 -30.09 -28.09 11.52
C THR A 432 -31.14 -27.35 10.71
N PHE A 433 -31.75 -26.32 11.30
CA PHE A 433 -32.74 -25.46 10.66
C PHE A 433 -32.24 -24.02 10.61
N TYR A 434 -32.32 -23.41 9.43
CA TYR A 434 -31.85 -22.05 9.18
C TYR A 434 -32.90 -21.23 8.44
N GLU A 435 -33.08 -19.98 8.84
CA GLU A 435 -33.96 -19.05 8.12
C GLU A 435 -33.28 -18.57 6.84
N MET A 436 -33.99 -18.58 5.73
CA MET A 436 -33.53 -18.01 4.46
C MET A 436 -33.78 -16.51 4.41
N PRO A 437 -32.91 -15.73 3.75
CA PRO A 437 -33.19 -14.33 3.44
C PRO A 437 -34.51 -14.15 2.69
N SER A 438 -35.20 -13.03 2.92
CA SER A 438 -36.48 -12.73 2.31
C SER A 438 -36.34 -12.42 0.81
N ASP A 439 -35.24 -11.80 0.38
CA ASP A 439 -34.94 -11.56 -1.04
C ASP A 439 -34.24 -12.77 -1.71
N PRO A 440 -34.90 -13.44 -2.69
CA PRO A 440 -34.30 -14.56 -3.41
C PRO A 440 -33.05 -14.20 -4.23
N ASN A 441 -32.88 -12.93 -4.62
CA ASN A 441 -31.72 -12.50 -5.41
C ASN A 441 -30.40 -12.68 -4.65
N LEU A 442 -30.46 -12.71 -3.31
CA LEU A 442 -29.29 -12.90 -2.45
C LEU A 442 -28.72 -14.32 -2.51
N TYR A 443 -29.52 -15.34 -2.84
CA TYR A 443 -29.05 -16.74 -2.82
C TYR A 443 -29.31 -17.53 -4.10
N GLU A 444 -30.41 -17.32 -4.85
CA GLU A 444 -30.77 -18.21 -5.96
C GLU A 444 -29.68 -18.35 -7.04
N ASN A 445 -28.93 -17.27 -7.32
CA ASN A 445 -27.87 -17.28 -8.32
C ASN A 445 -26.62 -18.09 -7.90
N GLN A 446 -26.47 -18.38 -6.60
CA GLN A 446 -25.31 -19.07 -6.03
C GLN A 446 -25.52 -20.59 -5.93
N TYR A 447 -26.75 -21.08 -6.15
CA TYR A 447 -27.13 -22.47 -5.93
C TYR A 447 -27.72 -23.13 -7.18
N ASP A 448 -27.44 -24.42 -7.36
CA ASP A 448 -28.13 -25.29 -8.30
C ASP A 448 -29.19 -26.13 -7.57
N VAL A 449 -30.42 -26.13 -8.07
CA VAL A 449 -31.47 -27.06 -7.61
C VAL A 449 -31.15 -28.46 -8.15
N LYS A 450 -30.76 -29.39 -7.27
CA LYS A 450 -30.44 -30.79 -7.64
C LYS A 450 -31.69 -31.65 -7.74
N ALA A 451 -32.70 -31.38 -6.91
CA ALA A 451 -34.01 -32.02 -6.97
C ALA A 451 -35.11 -31.12 -6.37
N GLY A 452 -36.35 -31.22 -6.86
CA GLY A 452 -37.49 -30.44 -6.34
C GLY A 452 -37.52 -28.97 -6.79
N HIS A 453 -37.93 -28.06 -5.90
CA HIS A 453 -38.02 -26.60 -6.13
C HIS A 453 -37.75 -25.80 -4.84
N TRP A 454 -37.57 -24.48 -4.95
CA TRP A 454 -37.52 -23.56 -3.81
C TRP A 454 -38.89 -23.45 -3.10
N PRO A 455 -38.95 -23.18 -1.79
CA PRO A 455 -40.21 -23.06 -1.06
C PRO A 455 -41.11 -21.94 -1.62
N GLU A 456 -42.39 -22.24 -1.85
CA GLU A 456 -43.38 -21.25 -2.28
C GLU A 456 -44.37 -20.88 -1.16
N ASN A 457 -44.47 -21.71 -0.12
CA ASN A 457 -45.37 -21.54 1.03
C ASN A 457 -44.58 -21.57 2.35
N HIS A 458 -45.16 -21.01 3.43
CA HIS A 458 -44.50 -20.96 4.75
C HIS A 458 -44.18 -22.34 5.32
N ASN A 459 -44.97 -23.37 4.98
CA ASN A 459 -44.78 -24.74 5.44
C ASN A 459 -43.89 -25.60 4.51
N GLU A 460 -43.18 -24.99 3.57
CA GLU A 460 -42.22 -25.66 2.69
C GLU A 460 -40.80 -25.30 3.08
N VAL A 461 -39.89 -26.28 3.01
CA VAL A 461 -38.46 -26.10 3.33
C VAL A 461 -37.59 -26.79 2.29
N VAL A 462 -36.31 -26.40 2.21
CA VAL A 462 -35.33 -27.01 1.31
C VAL A 462 -34.13 -27.53 2.07
N LEU A 463 -33.54 -28.63 1.59
CA LEU A 463 -32.27 -29.13 2.12
C LEU A 463 -31.10 -28.55 1.34
N VAL A 464 -30.19 -27.87 2.04
CA VAL A 464 -28.96 -27.30 1.48
C VAL A 464 -27.79 -28.24 1.74
N LEU A 465 -27.18 -28.76 0.66
CA LEU A 465 -25.99 -29.61 0.71
C LEU A 465 -24.72 -28.78 0.89
N THR A 466 -23.66 -29.38 1.42
CA THR A 466 -22.32 -28.78 1.37
C THR A 466 -21.86 -28.63 -0.10
N GLY A 467 -20.85 -27.79 -0.38
CA GLY A 467 -20.29 -27.64 -1.74
C GLY A 467 -19.82 -28.97 -2.36
N SER A 468 -19.46 -29.95 -1.53
CA SER A 468 -19.10 -31.32 -1.95
C SER A 468 -20.30 -32.26 -2.18
N GLY A 469 -21.53 -31.79 -1.98
CA GLY A 469 -22.77 -32.55 -2.15
C GLY A 469 -23.13 -33.44 -0.97
N ASN A 470 -22.55 -33.22 0.21
CA ASN A 470 -22.76 -34.03 1.41
C ASN A 470 -23.64 -33.33 2.46
N ILE A 471 -24.23 -34.11 3.37
CA ILE A 471 -24.88 -33.67 4.62
C ILE A 471 -24.16 -34.29 5.83
N SER A 472 -24.31 -33.71 7.02
CA SER A 472 -23.76 -34.28 8.25
C SER A 472 -24.49 -35.57 8.65
N ASP A 473 -23.84 -36.42 9.44
CA ASP A 473 -24.48 -37.60 10.03
C ASP A 473 -25.56 -37.21 11.05
N PHE A 474 -25.39 -36.07 11.74
CA PHE A 474 -26.40 -35.47 12.59
C PHE A 474 -27.72 -35.17 11.84
N MET A 475 -27.62 -34.70 10.58
CA MET A 475 -28.79 -34.50 9.73
C MET A 475 -29.57 -35.80 9.46
N LEU A 476 -28.93 -36.97 9.45
CA LEU A 476 -29.63 -38.24 9.22
C LEU A 476 -30.58 -38.60 10.37
N TYR A 477 -30.20 -38.29 11.61
CA TYR A 477 -31.09 -38.44 12.77
C TYR A 477 -32.23 -37.43 12.72
N THR A 478 -31.94 -36.19 12.34
CA THR A 478 -32.94 -35.12 12.19
C THR A 478 -33.99 -35.48 11.13
N LEU A 479 -33.55 -35.99 9.98
CA LEU A 479 -34.42 -36.45 8.89
C LEU A 479 -35.21 -37.74 9.23
N GLY A 480 -34.92 -38.40 10.36
CA GLY A 480 -35.53 -39.68 10.72
C GLY A 480 -35.08 -40.85 9.85
N LEU A 481 -33.98 -40.69 9.11
CA LEU A 481 -33.36 -41.74 8.30
C LEU A 481 -32.45 -42.66 9.11
N ARG A 482 -32.18 -42.27 10.36
CA ARG A 482 -31.42 -43.05 11.35
C ARG A 482 -32.13 -43.04 12.71
N ASP A 483 -31.97 -44.11 13.49
CA ASP A 483 -32.63 -44.21 14.79
C ASP A 483 -32.04 -43.23 15.80
N ALA A 484 -32.89 -42.30 16.26
CA ALA A 484 -32.58 -41.31 17.27
C ALA A 484 -32.03 -41.92 18.58
N SER A 485 -32.41 -43.16 18.95
CA SER A 485 -31.87 -43.79 20.18
C SER A 485 -30.36 -43.94 20.16
N GLU A 486 -29.77 -44.21 18.99
CA GLU A 486 -28.32 -44.42 18.89
C GLU A 486 -27.57 -43.17 19.32
N PHE A 487 -28.06 -42.00 18.90
CA PHE A 487 -27.51 -40.72 19.28
C PHE A 487 -27.72 -40.43 20.77
N ASP A 488 -28.93 -40.67 21.29
CA ASP A 488 -29.25 -40.44 22.70
C ASP A 488 -28.41 -41.34 23.63
N ASP A 489 -28.15 -42.58 23.23
CA ASP A 489 -27.28 -43.52 23.94
C ASP A 489 -25.82 -43.06 23.92
N MET A 490 -25.34 -42.51 22.80
CA MET A 490 -24.01 -41.90 22.72
C MET A 490 -23.87 -40.68 23.63
N VAL A 491 -24.89 -39.80 23.67
CA VAL A 491 -24.91 -38.62 24.55
C VAL A 491 -24.94 -39.04 26.02
N LYS A 492 -25.74 -40.05 26.38
CA LYS A 492 -25.79 -40.61 27.75
C LYS A 492 -24.48 -41.26 28.16
N ALA A 493 -23.88 -42.07 27.28
CA ALA A 493 -22.58 -42.69 27.54
C ALA A 493 -21.49 -41.62 27.71
N PHE A 494 -21.52 -40.57 26.89
CA PHE A 494 -20.62 -39.42 27.04
C PHE A 494 -20.84 -38.67 28.36
N ALA A 495 -22.09 -38.39 28.73
CA ALA A 495 -22.45 -37.75 30.00
C ALA A 495 -21.98 -38.55 31.21
N ALA A 496 -22.06 -39.88 31.12
CA ALA A 496 -21.66 -40.81 32.17
C ALA A 496 -20.14 -41.11 32.18
N GLU A 497 -19.34 -40.42 31.36
CA GLU A 497 -17.90 -40.67 31.16
C GLU A 497 -17.57 -42.11 30.71
N GLU A 498 -18.52 -42.80 30.06
CA GLU A 498 -18.36 -44.15 29.53
C GLU A 498 -17.73 -44.15 28.12
N GLU A 499 -17.16 -45.30 27.71
CA GLU A 499 -16.58 -45.46 26.38
C GLU A 499 -17.69 -45.43 25.30
N VAL A 500 -17.75 -44.36 24.52
CA VAL A 500 -18.75 -44.18 23.46
C VAL A 500 -18.42 -45.06 22.26
N THR A 501 -19.25 -46.07 21.99
CA THR A 501 -19.16 -46.89 20.78
C THR A 501 -19.93 -46.26 19.63
N THR A 502 -19.24 -45.89 18.55
CA THR A 502 -19.88 -45.32 17.36
C THR A 502 -20.28 -46.42 16.36
N PRO A 503 -21.51 -46.40 15.82
CA PRO A 503 -21.91 -47.31 14.75
C PRO A 503 -21.10 -47.04 13.47
N SER A 504 -20.83 -48.08 12.69
CA SER A 504 -19.88 -48.02 11.55
C SER A 504 -20.55 -48.12 10.17
N ASP A 505 -21.87 -48.25 10.15
CA ASP A 505 -22.73 -48.48 9.00
C ASP A 505 -23.60 -47.25 8.71
N ILE A 506 -23.01 -46.24 8.08
CA ILE A 506 -23.78 -45.08 7.56
C ILE A 506 -24.21 -45.40 6.13
N GLU A 507 -25.50 -45.70 5.93
CA GLU A 507 -26.10 -45.78 4.60
C GLU A 507 -26.33 -44.37 4.03
N GLN A 508 -25.93 -44.15 2.77
CA GLN A 508 -26.11 -42.85 2.11
C GLN A 508 -27.52 -42.74 1.52
N PRO A 509 -28.33 -41.75 1.92
CA PRO A 509 -29.67 -41.58 1.38
C PRO A 509 -29.65 -41.04 -0.05
N SER A 510 -30.63 -41.42 -0.86
CA SER A 510 -30.87 -40.81 -2.17
C SER A 510 -31.70 -39.53 -2.04
N TYR A 511 -31.71 -38.70 -3.08
CA TYR A 511 -32.56 -37.50 -3.11
C TYR A 511 -34.05 -37.82 -2.99
N ASP A 512 -34.49 -38.96 -3.53
CA ASP A 512 -35.88 -39.42 -3.43
C ASP A 512 -36.24 -39.87 -2.00
N ASP A 513 -35.27 -40.31 -1.19
CA ASP A 513 -35.49 -40.69 0.21
C ASP A 513 -35.68 -39.46 1.11
N ILE A 514 -35.12 -38.32 0.70
CA ILE A 514 -35.16 -37.05 1.45
C ILE A 514 -36.38 -36.22 1.04
N LEU A 515 -36.70 -36.18 -0.25
CA LEU A 515 -37.80 -35.37 -0.76
C LEU A 515 -39.14 -35.83 -0.17
N GLY A 516 -39.85 -34.88 0.44
CA GLY A 516 -41.14 -35.12 1.05
C GLY A 516 -41.13 -35.68 2.45
N ILE A 517 -39.96 -35.77 3.10
CA ILE A 517 -39.90 -35.89 4.56
C ILE A 517 -40.65 -34.70 5.18
N THR A 518 -41.46 -35.00 6.20
CA THR A 518 -42.31 -34.03 6.89
C THR A 518 -41.91 -33.91 8.36
N PHE A 519 -42.08 -32.71 8.89
CA PHE A 519 -41.91 -32.33 10.29
C PHE A 519 -43.21 -31.72 10.82
N LYS A 520 -43.30 -31.55 12.14
CA LYS A 520 -44.46 -30.98 12.82
C LYS A 520 -44.13 -29.61 13.41
N LEU A 521 -44.77 -28.57 12.92
CA LEU A 521 -44.72 -27.22 13.49
C LEU A 521 -45.75 -27.11 14.62
N VAL A 522 -45.30 -26.62 15.78
CA VAL A 522 -46.13 -26.34 16.95
C VAL A 522 -45.95 -24.87 17.33
N GLN A 523 -47.03 -24.19 17.73
CA GLN A 523 -46.92 -22.81 18.22
C GLN A 523 -46.41 -22.81 19.66
N ALA A 524 -45.45 -21.95 19.97
CA ALA A 524 -44.88 -21.87 21.33
C ALA A 524 -45.93 -21.47 22.38
N THR A 525 -46.97 -20.74 21.98
CA THR A 525 -48.10 -20.35 22.81
C THR A 525 -48.97 -21.55 23.25
N ASP A 526 -49.02 -22.61 22.44
CA ASP A 526 -49.82 -23.81 22.73
C ASP A 526 -49.20 -24.71 23.80
N TYR A 527 -47.97 -24.43 24.23
CA TYR A 527 -47.37 -25.08 25.40
C TYR A 527 -48.08 -24.70 26.70
N TYR A 528 -48.83 -23.59 26.69
CA TYR A 528 -49.40 -23.01 27.90
C TYR A 528 -50.92 -23.13 27.92
N VAL A 529 -51.46 -23.51 29.07
CA VAL A 529 -52.90 -23.60 29.30
C VAL A 529 -53.28 -22.67 30.45
N TYR A 530 -54.32 -21.87 30.25
CA TYR A 530 -54.82 -20.95 31.27
C TYR A 530 -55.37 -21.71 32.47
N ASP A 531 -54.92 -21.35 33.68
CA ASP A 531 -55.39 -21.88 34.94
C ASP A 531 -56.35 -20.86 35.60
N ASP A 532 -57.66 -21.17 35.54
CA ASP A 532 -58.72 -20.33 36.11
C ASP A 532 -58.66 -20.22 37.65
N GLU A 533 -57.98 -21.15 38.35
CA GLU A 533 -57.88 -21.15 39.82
C GLU A 533 -56.86 -20.11 40.30
N PHE A 534 -55.77 -19.96 39.57
CA PHE A 534 -54.65 -19.07 39.91
C PHE A 534 -54.58 -17.81 39.03
N ASN A 535 -55.39 -17.72 37.97
CA ASN A 535 -55.38 -16.66 36.95
C ASN A 535 -54.03 -16.48 36.25
N VAL A 536 -53.31 -17.59 36.03
CA VAL A 536 -51.99 -17.61 35.39
C VAL A 536 -51.95 -18.64 34.26
N TRP A 537 -51.00 -18.49 33.36
CA TRP A 537 -50.75 -19.46 32.30
C TRP A 537 -49.74 -20.51 32.75
N LYS A 538 -50.13 -21.79 32.71
CA LYS A 538 -49.30 -22.90 33.16
C LYS A 538 -48.65 -23.62 31.99
N ASP A 539 -47.33 -23.79 32.06
CA ASP A 539 -46.54 -24.59 31.13
C ASP A 539 -46.93 -26.08 31.22
N LYS A 540 -47.15 -26.72 30.06
CA LYS A 540 -47.50 -28.14 29.90
C LYS A 540 -46.43 -28.94 29.18
N THR A 541 -45.23 -28.39 28.97
CA THR A 541 -44.12 -29.08 28.31
C THR A 541 -43.69 -30.37 29.02
N ASP A 542 -43.82 -30.45 30.35
CA ASP A 542 -43.55 -31.67 31.13
C ASP A 542 -44.64 -32.77 30.97
N ASP A 543 -45.84 -32.41 30.48
CA ASP A 543 -46.91 -33.36 30.23
C ASP A 543 -46.71 -34.05 28.87
N THR A 544 -46.01 -35.18 28.90
CA THR A 544 -45.71 -35.98 27.71
C THR A 544 -46.94 -36.43 26.91
N THR A 545 -48.12 -36.54 27.54
CA THR A 545 -49.34 -36.93 26.82
C THR A 545 -49.95 -35.73 26.11
N TYR A 546 -50.00 -34.58 26.78
CA TYR A 546 -50.40 -33.31 26.18
C TYR A 546 -49.50 -32.95 25.00
N MET A 547 -48.19 -32.98 25.20
CA MET A 547 -47.22 -32.64 24.15
C MET A 547 -47.30 -33.59 22.96
N ARG A 548 -47.58 -34.89 23.16
CA ARG A 548 -47.76 -35.82 22.04
C ARG A 548 -48.98 -35.47 21.19
N ASP A 549 -50.12 -35.20 21.82
CA ASP A 549 -51.34 -34.79 21.11
C ASP A 549 -51.15 -33.44 20.39
N LEU A 550 -50.44 -32.50 21.03
CA LEU A 550 -50.11 -31.22 20.44
C LEU A 550 -49.24 -31.36 19.18
N VAL A 551 -48.18 -32.18 19.23
CA VAL A 551 -47.29 -32.44 18.08
C VAL A 551 -48.01 -33.22 16.98
N GLU A 552 -48.86 -34.20 17.30
CA GLU A 552 -49.63 -34.96 16.31
C GLU A 552 -50.59 -34.06 15.51
N ASN A 553 -51.19 -33.08 16.18
CA ASN A 553 -52.09 -32.09 15.58
C ASN A 553 -51.36 -30.88 14.95
N GLY A 554 -50.04 -30.80 15.11
CA GLY A 554 -49.21 -29.75 14.52
C GLY A 554 -49.22 -29.75 12.99
N GLU A 555 -48.92 -28.58 12.41
CA GLU A 555 -48.91 -28.37 10.96
C GLU A 555 -47.72 -29.09 10.30
N ASP A 556 -47.94 -29.69 9.14
CA ASP A 556 -46.89 -30.40 8.41
C ASP A 556 -45.96 -29.41 7.68
N VAL A 557 -44.68 -29.42 8.03
CA VAL A 557 -43.61 -28.71 7.32
C VAL A 557 -42.84 -29.71 6.46
N LYS A 558 -42.69 -29.46 5.15
CA LYS A 558 -42.24 -30.47 4.19
C LYS A 558 -41.00 -30.06 3.41
N ILE A 559 -40.05 -30.99 3.24
CA ILE A 559 -38.91 -30.81 2.32
C ILE A 559 -39.40 -30.91 0.87
N VAL A 560 -39.35 -29.80 0.12
CA VAL A 560 -39.81 -29.71 -1.28
C VAL A 560 -38.67 -29.64 -2.30
N GLY A 561 -37.44 -29.38 -1.85
CA GLY A 561 -36.28 -29.30 -2.73
C GLY A 561 -34.96 -29.58 -2.03
N ILE A 562 -33.95 -29.89 -2.85
CA ILE A 562 -32.56 -30.10 -2.45
C ILE A 562 -31.69 -29.23 -3.34
N VAL A 563 -30.91 -28.34 -2.74
CA VAL A 563 -30.05 -27.38 -3.42
C VAL A 563 -28.60 -27.57 -3.02
N GLN A 564 -27.68 -27.25 -3.91
CA GLN A 564 -26.25 -27.33 -3.67
C GLN A 564 -25.57 -26.07 -4.21
N PRO A 565 -24.57 -25.51 -3.51
CA PRO A 565 -23.74 -24.45 -4.05
C PRO A 565 -23.18 -24.80 -5.44
N ARG A 566 -23.07 -23.80 -6.31
CA ARG A 566 -22.45 -23.95 -7.63
C ARG A 566 -20.94 -24.15 -7.49
N ASP A 567 -20.33 -24.87 -8.43
CA ASP A 567 -18.89 -25.16 -8.43
C ASP A 567 -18.02 -23.88 -8.54
N ASP A 568 -18.57 -22.79 -9.08
CA ASP A 568 -17.91 -21.50 -9.29
C ASP A 568 -18.23 -20.45 -8.22
N ALA A 569 -19.07 -20.76 -7.23
CA ALA A 569 -19.38 -19.84 -6.13
C ALA A 569 -18.23 -19.82 -5.11
N SER A 570 -17.61 -18.66 -4.87
CA SER A 570 -16.54 -18.54 -3.85
C SER A 570 -17.07 -18.34 -2.43
N ALA A 571 -18.33 -17.91 -2.33
CA ALA A 571 -19.06 -17.58 -1.11
C ALA A 571 -20.49 -18.14 -1.23
N THR A 572 -21.10 -18.55 -0.11
CA THR A 572 -22.43 -19.20 -0.14
C THR A 572 -23.35 -18.66 0.93
N MET A 573 -24.49 -18.09 0.50
CA MET A 573 -25.46 -17.42 1.39
C MET A 573 -26.14 -18.34 2.42
N LEU A 574 -26.60 -19.51 1.98
CA LEU A 574 -27.34 -20.45 2.85
C LEU A 574 -26.42 -21.39 3.63
N SER A 575 -26.82 -21.73 4.86
CA SER A 575 -26.12 -22.72 5.69
C SER A 575 -26.48 -24.14 5.28
N SER A 576 -25.54 -25.09 5.35
CA SER A 576 -25.85 -26.49 5.07
C SER A 576 -26.75 -27.08 6.15
N GLY A 577 -27.92 -27.57 5.75
CA GLY A 577 -29.00 -27.97 6.66
C GLY A 577 -30.36 -27.75 6.01
N ILE A 578 -31.43 -27.84 6.78
CA ILE A 578 -32.79 -27.54 6.33
C ILE A 578 -33.00 -26.03 6.42
N ASN A 579 -33.32 -25.39 5.30
CA ASN A 579 -33.53 -23.96 5.23
C ASN A 579 -35.03 -23.67 5.01
N TYR A 580 -35.60 -22.80 5.84
CA TYR A 580 -37.01 -22.42 5.80
C TYR A 580 -37.18 -20.94 5.39
N PRO A 581 -38.25 -20.59 4.67
CA PRO A 581 -38.45 -19.21 4.22
C PRO A 581 -38.81 -18.28 5.38
N ALA A 582 -38.40 -17.01 5.34
CA ALA A 582 -38.75 -16.00 6.35
C ALA A 582 -40.26 -15.88 6.62
N THR A 583 -41.09 -16.18 5.60
CA THR A 583 -42.55 -16.25 5.74
C THR A 583 -43.05 -17.25 6.78
N LEU A 584 -42.25 -18.27 7.15
CA LEU A 584 -42.56 -19.18 8.26
C LEU A 584 -42.44 -18.48 9.61
N THR A 585 -41.41 -17.66 9.78
CA THR A 585 -41.22 -16.84 10.98
C THR A 585 -42.34 -15.83 11.12
N ASP A 586 -42.69 -15.13 10.04
CA ASP A 586 -43.83 -14.21 10.00
C ASP A 586 -45.14 -14.90 10.41
N TYR A 587 -45.38 -16.10 9.87
CA TYR A 587 -46.56 -16.90 10.22
C TYR A 587 -46.60 -17.31 11.69
N VAL A 588 -45.47 -17.74 12.27
CA VAL A 588 -45.38 -18.09 13.70
C VAL A 588 -45.63 -16.86 14.57
N ILE A 589 -45.08 -15.70 14.20
CA ILE A 589 -45.30 -14.42 14.91
C ILE A 589 -46.77 -14.02 14.85
N ASP A 590 -47.42 -14.10 13.68
CA ASP A 590 -48.82 -13.75 13.49
C ASP A 590 -49.76 -14.67 14.28
N GLU A 591 -49.49 -15.97 14.31
CA GLU A 591 -50.26 -16.93 15.13
C GLU A 591 -50.05 -16.67 16.63
N ALA A 592 -48.81 -16.41 17.07
CA ALA A 592 -48.52 -16.03 18.44
C ALA A 592 -49.26 -14.75 18.84
N ALA A 593 -49.27 -13.72 18.00
CA ALA A 593 -50.00 -12.46 18.21
C ALA A 593 -51.52 -12.67 18.38
N ASN A 594 -52.08 -13.69 17.72
CA ASN A 594 -53.48 -14.05 17.81
C ASN A 594 -53.84 -14.90 19.02
N SER A 595 -52.87 -15.50 19.69
CA SER A 595 -53.07 -16.30 20.91
C SER A 595 -53.58 -15.44 22.08
N GLN A 596 -54.30 -16.08 23.02
CA GLN A 596 -54.81 -15.37 24.19
C GLN A 596 -53.69 -15.01 25.17
N ILE A 597 -52.71 -15.88 25.38
CA ILE A 597 -51.59 -15.64 26.30
C ILE A 597 -50.74 -14.43 25.91
N VAL A 598 -50.46 -14.24 24.62
CA VAL A 598 -49.75 -13.05 24.12
C VAL A 598 -50.62 -11.80 24.28
N LYS A 599 -51.92 -11.87 23.96
CA LYS A 599 -52.85 -10.75 24.18
C LYS A 599 -52.94 -10.35 25.65
N ASP A 600 -52.91 -11.31 26.57
CA ASP A 600 -52.90 -11.07 28.00
C ASP A 600 -51.59 -10.38 28.43
N GLN A 601 -50.44 -10.85 27.93
CA GLN A 601 -49.13 -10.23 28.23
C GLN A 601 -49.02 -8.81 27.66
N LEU A 602 -49.50 -8.57 26.44
CA LEU A 602 -49.52 -7.25 25.79
C LEU A 602 -50.49 -6.27 26.47
N ALA A 603 -51.57 -6.76 27.10
CA ALA A 603 -52.56 -5.93 27.76
C ALA A 603 -52.04 -5.33 29.08
N ASP A 604 -51.18 -6.04 29.80
CA ASP A 604 -50.50 -5.53 31.00
C ASP A 604 -48.98 -5.83 30.97
N PRO A 605 -48.17 -4.91 30.40
CA PRO A 605 -46.73 -5.10 30.29
C PRO A 605 -45.97 -5.17 31.62
N SER A 606 -46.61 -4.80 32.73
CA SER A 606 -45.97 -4.78 34.05
C SER A 606 -46.11 -6.09 34.82
N ILE A 607 -47.02 -6.96 34.40
CA ILE A 607 -47.36 -8.22 35.07
C ILE A 607 -46.87 -9.40 34.23
N ASN A 608 -46.24 -10.37 34.87
CA ASN A 608 -45.85 -11.62 34.25
C ASN A 608 -47.06 -12.56 34.16
N VAL A 609 -47.42 -12.98 32.94
CA VAL A 609 -48.57 -13.87 32.69
C VAL A 609 -48.42 -15.29 33.26
N PHE A 610 -47.20 -15.72 33.56
CA PHE A 610 -46.91 -17.04 34.12
C PHE A 610 -47.05 -17.08 35.64
N THR A 611 -46.75 -15.97 36.32
CA THR A 611 -46.76 -15.90 37.80
C THR A 611 -47.90 -15.04 38.36
N GLY A 612 -48.50 -14.17 37.53
CA GLY A 612 -49.54 -13.22 37.92
C GLY A 612 -49.03 -12.06 38.78
N LYS A 613 -47.71 -11.89 38.91
CA LYS A 613 -47.03 -10.86 39.73
C LYS A 613 -46.34 -9.82 38.85
N PRO A 614 -46.03 -8.62 39.37
CA PRO A 614 -45.17 -7.67 38.67
C PRO A 614 -43.77 -8.23 38.44
N PHE A 615 -43.18 -7.95 37.27
CA PHE A 615 -41.80 -8.31 36.99
C PHE A 615 -40.85 -7.72 38.05
N GLY A 616 -40.00 -8.56 38.66
CA GLY A 616 -39.09 -8.19 39.74
C GLY A 616 -39.63 -8.32 41.17
N GLU A 617 -40.92 -8.61 41.36
CA GLU A 617 -41.52 -8.98 42.66
C GLU A 617 -41.76 -10.51 42.78
N GLU A 618 -41.27 -11.28 41.81
CA GLU A 618 -41.48 -12.73 41.70
C GLU A 618 -40.63 -13.51 42.72
N ASP A 619 -39.46 -12.99 43.08
CA ASP A 619 -38.48 -13.60 43.98
C ASP A 619 -38.83 -13.54 45.48
N GLU A 620 -39.89 -12.82 45.88
CA GLU A 620 -40.20 -12.65 47.31
C GLU A 620 -41.06 -13.79 47.90
N ASP A 621 -41.75 -14.60 47.07
CA ASP A 621 -42.78 -15.54 47.55
C ASP A 621 -42.80 -16.93 46.86
N GLU A 622 -41.87 -17.23 45.94
CA GLU A 622 -41.54 -18.62 45.55
C GLU A 622 -40.20 -18.99 46.20
N ASP A 623 -40.13 -20.19 46.77
CA ASP A 623 -39.06 -20.68 47.65
C ASP A 623 -37.64 -20.26 47.21
N SER A 624 -37.16 -19.11 47.71
CA SER A 624 -35.72 -18.88 47.79
C SER A 624 -35.16 -20.02 48.64
N PHE A 625 -34.46 -20.93 47.98
CA PHE A 625 -33.98 -22.17 48.57
C PHE A 625 -33.20 -21.85 49.85
N ASN A 626 -33.79 -22.15 51.01
CA ASN A 626 -33.14 -21.88 52.28
C ASN A 626 -32.12 -22.99 52.56
N MET A 627 -30.83 -22.64 52.53
CA MET A 627 -29.69 -23.53 52.77
C MET A 627 -29.84 -24.41 54.03
N ASP A 628 -30.69 -23.98 54.98
CA ASP A 628 -31.02 -24.70 56.21
C ASP A 628 -31.81 -26.01 55.98
N SER A 629 -32.46 -26.23 54.83
CA SER A 629 -33.22 -27.46 54.53
C SER A 629 -32.38 -28.58 53.89
N LEU A 630 -31.13 -28.30 53.51
CA LEU A 630 -30.22 -29.27 52.86
C LEU A 630 -29.81 -30.45 53.76
N PHE A 631 -29.87 -30.29 55.08
CA PHE A 631 -29.36 -31.27 56.03
C PHE A 631 -30.31 -31.45 57.22
N THR A 632 -30.68 -32.69 57.55
CA THR A 632 -31.30 -33.01 58.84
C THR A 632 -30.24 -33.47 59.82
N ILE A 633 -30.21 -32.82 60.99
CA ILE A 633 -29.27 -33.14 62.06
C ILE A 633 -30.03 -33.83 63.21
N ASN A 634 -29.74 -35.11 63.46
CA ASN A 634 -30.34 -35.86 64.57
C ASN A 634 -29.59 -35.59 65.87
N GLY A 635 -30.10 -34.65 66.66
CA GLY A 635 -29.46 -34.19 67.90
C GLY A 635 -29.22 -35.28 68.96
N ASP A 636 -30.08 -36.31 69.04
CA ASP A 636 -29.94 -37.40 70.02
C ASP A 636 -28.84 -38.40 69.60
N ALA A 637 -28.71 -38.65 68.30
CA ALA A 637 -27.63 -39.47 67.73
C ALA A 637 -26.27 -38.77 67.85
N LEU A 638 -26.25 -37.45 67.61
CA LEU A 638 -25.08 -36.60 67.82
C LEU A 638 -24.67 -36.56 69.29
N GLN A 639 -25.62 -36.59 70.23
CA GLN A 639 -25.28 -36.62 71.66
C GLN A 639 -24.72 -37.98 72.12
N ALA A 640 -25.19 -39.09 71.54
CA ALA A 640 -24.69 -40.43 71.85
C ALA A 640 -23.30 -40.70 71.26
N ALA A 641 -22.93 -40.00 70.18
CA ALA A 641 -21.63 -40.14 69.52
C ALA A 641 -20.46 -39.57 70.34
N PHE A 642 -20.69 -38.80 71.41
CA PHE A 642 -19.64 -38.17 72.22
C PHE A 642 -19.62 -38.67 73.67
N THR A 643 -18.46 -39.12 74.16
CA THR A 643 -18.24 -39.56 75.56
C THR A 643 -17.06 -38.83 76.21
N ILE A 644 -17.19 -38.40 77.48
CA ILE A 644 -16.20 -37.55 78.19
C ILE A 644 -15.76 -38.13 79.56
N ASP A 645 -14.45 -38.30 79.82
CA ASP A 645 -13.83 -38.73 81.09
C ASP A 645 -13.28 -37.52 81.90
N GLN A 646 -13.98 -37.12 82.96
CA GLN A 646 -13.69 -35.92 83.76
C GLN A 646 -12.43 -35.99 84.63
N SER A 647 -11.81 -37.16 84.81
CA SER A 647 -10.66 -37.32 85.74
C SER A 647 -9.33 -36.80 85.17
N LYS A 648 -9.26 -36.57 83.85
CA LYS A 648 -8.04 -36.12 83.14
C LYS A 648 -7.97 -34.60 82.88
N LEU A 649 -8.98 -33.84 83.29
CA LEU A 649 -9.15 -32.42 82.92
C LEU A 649 -8.63 -31.38 83.93
N THR A 650 -8.04 -31.77 85.06
CA THR A 650 -7.87 -30.85 86.23
C THR A 650 -6.43 -30.53 86.68
N SER A 651 -5.37 -30.89 85.95
CA SER A 651 -3.99 -30.53 86.34
C SER A 651 -3.28 -29.69 85.27
N GLY A 652 -3.29 -28.35 85.40
CA GLY A 652 -2.44 -27.49 84.56
C GLY A 652 -2.74 -25.98 84.47
N MET A 653 -3.80 -25.43 85.06
CA MET A 653 -4.12 -23.99 84.96
C MET A 653 -3.67 -23.18 86.19
N SER A 654 -2.37 -22.91 86.30
CA SER A 654 -1.87 -21.87 87.22
C SER A 654 -0.47 -21.39 86.82
N GLY A 655 -0.40 -20.34 85.99
CA GLY A 655 0.85 -19.66 85.67
C GLY A 655 0.92 -19.02 84.28
N LEU A 656 -0.04 -18.16 83.91
CA LEU A 656 0.08 -17.30 82.73
C LEU A 656 0.45 -15.89 83.18
N SER A 657 1.75 -15.66 83.34
CA SER A 657 2.35 -14.33 83.43
C SER A 657 3.09 -14.09 82.12
N LEU A 658 2.57 -13.17 81.30
CA LEU A 658 3.29 -12.69 80.11
C LEU A 658 4.45 -11.81 80.58
N ASP A 659 5.64 -12.40 80.64
CA ASP A 659 6.88 -11.67 80.87
C ASP A 659 7.40 -11.12 79.53
N LEU A 660 7.20 -9.81 79.32
CA LEU A 660 7.66 -9.10 78.12
C LEU A 660 9.08 -8.51 78.30
N SER A 661 9.79 -8.84 79.38
CA SER A 661 11.12 -8.29 79.65
C SER A 661 12.25 -8.88 78.78
N GLY A 662 11.97 -9.96 78.04
CA GLY A 662 12.91 -10.62 77.12
C GLY A 662 12.79 -10.22 75.64
N LEU A 663 11.96 -9.23 75.29
CA LEU A 663 11.82 -8.74 73.92
C LEU A 663 13.05 -7.88 73.55
N SER A 664 14.21 -8.52 73.41
CA SER A 664 15.34 -7.90 72.73
C SER A 664 15.09 -8.01 71.24
N LEU A 665 14.57 -6.92 70.68
CA LEU A 665 14.59 -6.70 69.24
C LEU A 665 16.07 -6.72 68.80
N ASP A 666 16.47 -7.77 68.09
CA ASP A 666 17.81 -7.87 67.55
C ASP A 666 17.95 -6.94 66.34
N MET A 667 18.26 -5.68 66.64
CA MET A 667 18.66 -4.66 65.66
C MET A 667 19.92 -5.05 64.88
N GLY A 668 20.65 -6.10 65.27
CA GLY A 668 21.81 -6.62 64.54
C GLY A 668 21.45 -7.38 63.26
N SER A 669 20.18 -7.74 63.05
CA SER A 669 19.71 -8.54 61.90
C SER A 669 18.97 -7.74 60.83
N MET A 670 18.95 -6.40 60.93
CA MET A 670 18.36 -5.56 59.87
C MET A 670 19.13 -5.71 58.55
N PRO A 671 18.44 -5.70 57.40
CA PRO A 671 19.14 -5.65 56.11
C PRO A 671 20.06 -4.43 56.13
N ALA A 672 21.35 -4.62 55.87
CA ALA A 672 22.25 -3.50 55.71
C ALA A 672 21.70 -2.61 54.60
N PHE A 673 21.62 -1.29 54.83
CA PHE A 673 21.24 -0.34 53.79
C PHE A 673 22.16 -0.57 52.58
N ASP A 674 21.59 -1.09 51.49
CA ASP A 674 22.36 -1.39 50.28
C ASP A 674 22.65 -0.08 49.55
N SER A 675 23.81 0.50 49.87
CA SER A 675 24.27 1.76 49.32
C SER A 675 24.61 1.69 47.83
N SER A 676 24.68 0.49 47.24
CA SER A 676 24.92 0.33 45.80
C SER A 676 23.74 0.76 44.93
N SER A 677 22.54 0.87 45.53
CA SER A 677 21.31 1.33 44.87
C SER A 677 21.19 2.86 44.71
N ILE A 678 22.06 3.64 45.36
CA ILE A 678 22.12 5.10 45.14
C ILE A 678 22.94 5.37 43.88
N ALA A 679 22.30 5.21 42.72
CA ALA A 679 22.88 5.60 41.43
C ALA A 679 22.67 7.10 41.22
N ILE A 680 23.75 7.88 41.29
CA ILE A 680 23.74 9.30 40.92
C ILE A 680 24.28 9.40 39.51
N ASP A 681 23.42 9.82 38.58
CA ASP A 681 23.82 10.11 37.21
C ASP A 681 24.48 11.51 37.16
N PRO A 682 25.80 11.62 36.92
CA PRO A 682 26.50 12.90 36.88
C PRO A 682 26.17 13.72 35.63
N SER A 683 25.54 13.11 34.61
CA SER A 683 25.27 13.76 33.32
C SER A 683 24.14 14.79 33.39
N SER A 684 23.31 14.77 34.43
CA SER A 684 22.20 15.72 34.63
C SER A 684 22.61 17.02 35.33
N ILE A 685 23.89 17.21 35.67
CA ILE A 685 24.39 18.46 36.26
C ILE A 685 24.82 19.40 35.12
N ASP A 686 24.06 20.46 34.90
CA ASP A 686 24.40 21.49 33.91
C ASP A 686 25.63 22.31 34.36
N MET A 687 26.78 21.97 33.78
CA MET A 687 28.08 22.57 34.09
C MET A 687 28.30 23.93 33.40
N SER A 688 27.44 24.30 32.44
CA SER A 688 27.68 25.45 31.56
C SER A 688 27.59 26.81 32.26
N GLY A 689 26.90 26.89 33.42
CA GLY A 689 26.68 28.12 34.19
C GLY A 689 27.49 28.25 35.49
N LEU A 690 28.31 27.25 35.86
CA LEU A 690 28.92 27.19 37.20
C LEU A 690 30.23 27.97 37.35
N ILE A 691 30.91 28.29 36.24
CA ILE A 691 32.16 29.07 36.24
C ILE A 691 32.11 30.13 35.14
N ASP A 692 32.03 31.41 35.51
CA ASP A 692 32.09 32.52 34.56
C ASP A 692 33.55 32.91 34.26
N PHE A 693 34.00 32.58 33.05
CA PHE A 693 35.35 32.85 32.55
C PHE A 693 35.50 34.24 31.90
N SER A 694 34.42 35.01 31.77
CA SER A 694 34.41 36.28 31.02
C SER A 694 35.34 37.37 31.60
N ASP A 695 35.66 37.29 32.89
CA ASP A 695 36.55 38.23 33.58
C ASP A 695 38.05 37.91 33.44
N ILE A 696 38.42 36.77 32.87
CA ILE A 696 39.83 36.39 32.68
C ILE A 696 40.38 37.09 31.44
N LYS A 697 41.09 38.21 31.64
CA LYS A 697 41.78 38.92 30.54
C LYS A 697 43.13 38.27 30.24
N LEU A 698 43.09 37.24 29.40
CA LEU A 698 44.27 36.67 28.75
C LEU A 698 44.19 36.94 27.25
N ASP A 699 45.29 37.37 26.63
CA ASP A 699 45.36 37.55 25.17
C ASP A 699 45.50 36.17 24.52
N MET A 700 44.35 35.57 24.18
CA MET A 700 44.23 34.14 23.85
C MET A 700 44.13 33.82 22.36
N GLY A 701 44.22 34.80 21.46
CA GLY A 701 43.97 34.54 20.03
C GLY A 701 42.73 33.65 19.80
N ASP A 702 42.78 32.73 18.82
CA ASP A 702 41.68 31.80 18.48
C ASP A 702 41.66 30.50 19.32
N VAL A 703 42.41 30.41 20.42
CA VAL A 703 42.49 29.17 21.22
C VAL A 703 41.59 29.27 22.45
N GLN A 704 40.41 28.65 22.37
CA GLN A 704 39.54 28.44 23.53
C GLN A 704 39.91 27.11 24.20
N PRO A 705 40.31 27.08 25.49
CA PRO A 705 40.55 25.83 26.19
C PRO A 705 39.21 25.11 26.42
N GLU A 706 39.01 23.98 25.75
CA GLU A 706 37.90 23.06 26.04
C GLU A 706 38.26 22.15 27.21
N MET A 707 37.32 22.00 28.14
CA MET A 707 37.43 21.06 29.25
C MET A 707 36.84 19.72 28.84
N ASP A 708 37.62 18.66 29.00
CA ASP A 708 37.22 17.28 28.76
C ASP A 708 36.20 16.85 29.83
N ALA A 709 34.92 16.89 29.44
CA ALA A 709 33.79 16.57 30.30
C ALA A 709 33.82 15.12 30.81
N GLU A 710 34.34 14.18 30.03
CA GLU A 710 34.42 12.76 30.42
C GLU A 710 35.42 12.57 31.58
N LYS A 711 36.55 13.29 31.56
CA LYS A 711 37.53 13.20 32.66
C LYS A 711 37.01 13.79 33.97
N ILE A 712 36.23 14.87 33.90
CA ILE A 712 35.61 15.46 35.08
C ILE A 712 34.53 14.54 35.65
N GLN A 713 33.73 13.94 34.78
CA GLN A 713 32.73 12.94 35.17
C GLN A 713 33.40 11.70 35.82
N ALA A 714 34.51 11.22 35.27
CA ALA A 714 35.26 10.11 35.84
C ALA A 714 35.82 10.43 37.23
N ALA A 715 36.34 11.63 37.43
CA ALA A 715 36.83 12.08 38.75
C ALA A 715 35.70 12.30 39.76
N MET A 716 34.55 12.83 39.32
CA MET A 716 33.36 12.95 40.15
C MET A 716 32.85 11.58 40.61
N LYS A 717 32.84 10.59 39.71
CA LYS A 717 32.52 9.20 40.06
C LYS A 717 33.49 8.65 41.11
N ASP A 718 34.78 8.93 40.99
CA ASP A 718 35.79 8.51 41.97
C ASP A 718 35.60 9.19 43.34
N ILE A 719 35.33 10.50 43.38
CA ILE A 719 35.04 11.24 44.62
C ILE A 719 33.78 10.68 45.30
N MET A 720 32.70 10.46 44.55
CA MET A 720 31.45 9.93 45.11
C MET A 720 31.63 8.51 45.65
N SER A 721 32.43 7.68 44.99
CA SER A 721 32.73 6.32 45.48
C SER A 721 33.48 6.31 46.82
N GLY A 722 34.24 7.37 47.12
CA GLY A 722 34.98 7.52 48.37
C GLY A 722 34.15 8.05 49.54
N PHE A 723 32.93 8.57 49.31
CA PHE A 723 32.11 9.19 50.34
C PHE A 723 31.65 8.19 51.40
N TYR A 724 31.09 7.06 50.98
CA TYR A 724 30.56 6.04 51.89
C TYR A 724 31.61 5.45 52.85
N PRO A 725 32.80 5.03 52.36
CA PRO A 725 33.88 4.56 53.24
C PRO A 725 34.32 5.61 54.27
N TRP A 726 34.30 6.89 53.87
CA TRP A 726 34.66 8.00 54.75
C TRP A 726 33.56 8.33 55.76
N TYR A 727 32.30 8.35 55.33
CA TYR A 727 31.14 8.66 56.18
C TYR A 727 31.02 7.68 57.35
N ALA A 728 31.30 6.40 57.10
CA ALA A 728 31.31 5.37 58.14
C ALA A 728 32.35 5.62 59.25
N GLN A 729 33.35 6.46 59.01
CA GLN A 729 34.44 6.78 59.95
C GLN A 729 34.42 8.25 60.41
N TRP A 730 33.43 9.02 59.98
CA TRP A 730 33.35 10.44 60.30
C TRP A 730 32.93 10.65 61.75
N GLU A 731 33.73 11.39 62.51
CA GLU A 731 33.51 11.62 63.96
C GLU A 731 32.18 12.32 64.28
N GLY A 732 31.57 13.00 63.31
CA GLY A 732 30.28 13.68 63.44
C GLY A 732 29.05 12.77 63.29
N PHE A 733 29.25 11.46 63.12
CA PHE A 733 28.17 10.49 62.90
C PHE A 733 27.24 10.40 64.11
N ASP A 734 26.06 11.04 64.01
CA ASP A 734 24.96 10.94 64.95
C ASP A 734 23.70 10.36 64.27
N PRO A 735 23.43 9.05 64.41
CA PRO A 735 22.31 8.39 63.72
C PRO A 735 20.93 8.88 64.16
N SER A 736 20.83 9.73 65.19
CA SER A 736 19.57 10.31 65.67
C SER A 736 19.24 11.68 65.08
N ASP A 737 20.19 12.36 64.43
CA ASP A 737 19.95 13.63 63.73
C ASP A 737 19.48 13.36 62.29
N PRO A 738 18.24 13.73 61.91
CA PRO A 738 17.71 13.48 60.56
C PRO A 738 18.48 14.22 59.46
N ASN A 739 19.29 15.23 59.81
CA ASN A 739 20.15 15.95 58.87
C ASN A 739 21.62 15.48 58.92
N ASN A 740 21.95 14.40 59.65
CA ASN A 740 23.32 13.92 59.83
C ASN A 740 24.00 13.58 58.50
N MET A 741 23.31 12.86 57.62
CA MET A 741 23.88 12.46 56.33
C MET A 741 24.11 13.67 55.40
N GLN A 742 23.28 14.71 55.51
CA GLN A 742 23.46 15.97 54.80
C GLN A 742 24.68 16.74 55.34
N LYS A 743 24.84 16.85 56.66
CA LYS A 743 26.01 17.47 57.30
C LYS A 743 27.30 16.71 57.00
N ALA A 744 27.21 15.38 56.87
CA ALA A 744 28.34 14.54 56.51
C ALA A 744 28.77 14.72 55.06
N ALA A 745 27.82 14.82 54.13
CA ALA A 745 28.12 15.13 52.74
C ALA A 745 28.79 16.51 52.62
N GLU A 746 28.30 17.51 53.35
CA GLU A 746 28.93 18.83 53.42
C GLU A 746 30.37 18.76 53.99
N ALA A 747 30.58 18.01 55.07
CA ALA A 747 31.89 17.85 55.69
C ALA A 747 32.87 17.06 54.81
N TYR A 748 32.39 16.03 54.09
CA TYR A 748 33.21 15.22 53.19
C TYR A 748 33.74 16.05 52.03
N MET A 749 32.87 16.86 51.41
CA MET A 749 33.24 17.72 50.30
C MET A 749 34.26 18.78 50.70
N GLN A 750 34.33 19.15 51.99
CA GLN A 750 35.32 20.06 52.54
C GLN A 750 36.63 19.38 52.97
N THR A 751 36.74 18.05 52.87
CA THR A 751 37.98 17.36 53.22
C THR A 751 39.11 17.76 52.25
N PRO A 752 40.35 17.94 52.74
CA PRO A 752 41.49 18.33 51.90
C PRO A 752 41.75 17.37 50.75
N GLU A 753 41.42 16.09 50.94
CA GLU A 753 41.63 15.02 49.97
C GLU A 753 40.62 15.09 48.81
N VAL A 754 39.34 15.36 49.10
CA VAL A 754 38.31 15.59 48.07
C VAL A 754 38.55 16.90 47.33
N GLN A 755 38.86 17.99 48.06
CA GLN A 755 39.21 19.28 47.48
C GLN A 755 40.40 19.17 46.52
N LYS A 756 41.40 18.35 46.86
CA LYS A 756 42.54 18.08 45.99
C LYS A 756 42.15 17.26 44.76
N LYS A 757 41.34 16.20 44.90
CA LYS A 757 40.85 15.41 43.76
C LYS A 757 40.04 16.24 42.77
N ILE A 758 39.17 17.14 43.26
CA ILE A 758 38.42 18.08 42.40
C ILE A 758 39.40 18.99 41.64
N SER A 759 40.39 19.56 42.34
CA SER A 759 41.41 20.42 41.72
C SER A 759 42.25 19.69 40.68
N ASP A 760 42.69 18.45 40.96
CA ASP A 760 43.52 17.64 40.06
C ASP A 760 42.72 17.23 38.80
N ALA A 761 41.44 16.90 38.97
CA ALA A 761 40.54 16.54 37.87
C ALA A 761 40.30 17.70 36.91
N ILE A 762 40.02 18.89 37.45
CA ILE A 762 39.83 20.09 36.62
C ILE A 762 41.15 20.42 35.91
N MET A 763 42.28 20.39 36.61
CA MET A 763 43.58 20.70 35.98
C MET A 763 44.00 19.66 34.92
N GLY A 764 43.63 18.39 35.08
CA GLY A 764 43.87 17.32 34.09
C GLY A 764 42.87 17.26 32.93
N SER A 765 41.76 18.01 33.01
CA SER A 765 40.73 18.09 31.97
C SER A 765 41.01 19.15 30.91
N ILE A 766 41.97 20.05 31.15
CA ILE A 766 42.33 21.12 30.21
C ILE A 766 43.56 20.68 29.42
N ASP A 767 43.43 20.59 28.10
CA ASP A 767 44.49 20.13 27.21
C ASP A 767 45.60 21.21 27.05
N MET A 768 46.71 21.02 27.75
CA MET A 768 47.78 22.02 27.88
C MET A 768 48.86 21.93 26.79
N ASP A 769 48.79 20.95 25.88
CA ASP A 769 49.85 20.66 24.90
C ASP A 769 49.97 21.72 23.77
N LYS A 770 49.00 22.65 23.67
CA LYS A 770 48.98 23.73 22.67
C LYS A 770 49.40 25.12 23.18
N ALA A 771 49.70 25.29 24.48
CA ALA A 771 50.03 26.59 25.07
C ALA A 771 51.55 26.76 25.31
N THR A 772 52.08 27.97 25.10
CA THR A 772 53.50 28.28 25.39
C THR A 772 53.78 28.29 26.89
N GLU A 773 54.99 27.91 27.33
CA GLU A 773 55.35 27.81 28.77
C GLU A 773 55.03 29.08 29.59
N ALA A 774 55.15 30.27 29.00
CA ALA A 774 54.82 31.52 29.68
C ALA A 774 53.30 31.72 29.86
N LEU A 775 52.51 31.33 28.85
CA LEU A 775 51.05 31.37 28.88
C LEU A 775 50.52 30.31 29.85
N GLN A 776 51.07 29.09 29.83
CA GLN A 776 50.75 28.03 30.79
C GLN A 776 50.88 28.52 32.23
N LYS A 777 51.99 29.18 32.57
CA LYS A 777 52.24 29.64 33.95
C LYS A 777 51.24 30.70 34.42
N GLN A 778 50.90 31.63 33.52
CA GLN A 778 49.94 32.70 33.81
C GLN A 778 48.49 32.18 33.86
N LEU A 779 48.17 31.23 32.97
CA LEU A 779 46.90 30.49 32.98
C LEU A 779 46.72 29.74 34.29
N GLN A 780 47.76 29.02 34.72
CA GLN A 780 47.74 28.16 35.89
C GLN A 780 47.56 28.96 37.20
N GLU A 781 48.19 30.13 37.33
CA GLU A 781 48.02 31.02 38.49
C GLU A 781 46.62 31.67 38.54
N GLN A 782 46.05 32.12 37.42
CA GLN A 782 44.73 32.76 37.42
C GLN A 782 43.56 31.76 37.46
N LEU A 783 43.69 30.61 36.78
CA LEU A 783 42.71 29.52 36.85
C LEU A 783 42.70 28.90 38.24
N SER A 784 43.85 28.68 38.90
CA SER A 784 43.85 28.12 40.26
C SER A 784 43.13 29.02 41.27
N ALA A 785 43.22 30.35 41.12
CA ALA A 785 42.50 31.30 41.96
C ALA A 785 40.98 31.31 41.68
N LYS A 786 40.53 31.27 40.42
CA LYS A 786 39.09 31.18 40.08
C LYS A 786 38.51 29.79 40.38
N MET A 787 39.30 28.72 40.22
CA MET A 787 38.91 27.37 40.59
C MET A 787 38.62 27.27 42.09
N GLN A 788 39.42 27.90 42.96
CA GLN A 788 39.13 27.96 44.41
C GLN A 788 37.79 28.65 44.74
N GLN A 789 37.30 29.53 43.88
CA GLN A 789 35.96 30.15 44.01
C GLN A 789 34.83 29.28 43.44
N ALA A 790 35.12 28.39 42.48
CA ALA A 790 34.14 27.52 41.85
C ALA A 790 33.83 26.25 42.65
N VAL A 791 34.79 25.76 43.45
CA VAL A 791 34.60 24.53 44.24
C VAL A 791 33.37 24.57 45.17
N PRO A 792 33.07 25.67 45.89
CA PRO A 792 31.86 25.75 46.72
C PRO A 792 30.55 25.64 45.92
N ALA A 793 30.49 26.20 44.70
CA ALA A 793 29.30 26.18 43.86
C ALA A 793 29.03 24.79 43.28
N ILE A 794 30.11 24.11 42.83
CA ILE A 794 30.05 22.72 42.37
C ILE A 794 29.66 21.79 43.53
N ALA A 795 30.21 22.03 44.73
CA ALA A 795 29.83 21.28 45.93
C ALA A 795 28.34 21.47 46.29
N GLN A 796 27.77 22.67 46.12
CA GLN A 796 26.35 22.94 46.34
C GLN A 796 25.43 22.25 45.31
N ALA A 797 25.81 22.26 44.03
CA ALA A 797 25.04 21.57 42.98
C ALA A 797 25.02 20.05 43.20
N LEU A 798 26.18 19.47 43.56
CA LEU A 798 26.29 18.07 43.95
C LEU A 798 25.48 17.77 45.21
N GLN A 799 25.50 18.66 46.20
CA GLN A 799 24.73 18.50 47.43
C GLN A 799 23.22 18.37 47.16
N GLY A 800 22.67 19.18 46.25
CA GLY A 800 21.25 19.12 45.89
C GLY A 800 20.87 17.78 45.27
N GLN A 801 21.66 17.27 44.33
CA GLN A 801 21.37 16.00 43.67
C GLN A 801 21.60 14.78 44.58
N LEU A 802 22.62 14.84 45.45
CA LEU A 802 22.86 13.84 46.48
C LEU A 802 21.68 13.78 47.45
N GLN A 803 21.14 14.95 47.85
CA GLN A 803 20.01 15.05 48.78
C GLN A 803 18.75 14.38 48.21
N THR A 804 18.41 14.63 46.93
CA THR A 804 17.22 14.03 46.30
C THR A 804 17.35 12.51 46.13
N SER A 805 18.55 12.04 45.75
CA SER A 805 18.81 10.60 45.56
C SER A 805 18.80 9.84 46.88
N ILE A 806 19.39 10.43 47.93
CA ILE A 806 19.38 9.87 49.29
C ILE A 806 17.97 9.90 49.88
N GLN A 807 17.19 10.96 49.66
CA GLN A 807 15.82 11.04 50.16
C GLN A 807 14.93 9.96 49.52
N THR A 808 15.11 9.69 48.24
CA THR A 808 14.37 8.64 47.52
C THR A 808 14.79 7.24 48.01
N ALA A 809 16.09 6.99 48.15
CA ALA A 809 16.62 5.73 48.66
C ALA A 809 16.26 5.49 50.14
N MET A 810 16.26 6.53 50.98
CA MET A 810 15.79 6.45 52.36
C MET A 810 14.27 6.24 52.46
N THR A 811 13.48 6.78 51.54
CA THR A 811 12.02 6.57 51.55
C THR A 811 11.71 5.11 51.18
N SER A 812 12.40 4.56 50.19
CA SER A 812 12.31 3.15 49.80
C SER A 812 12.86 2.21 50.88
N TYR A 813 14.00 2.55 51.49
CA TYR A 813 14.54 1.79 52.62
C TYR A 813 13.65 1.89 53.86
N MET A 814 13.07 3.05 54.18
CA MET A 814 12.10 3.16 55.28
C MET A 814 10.82 2.38 54.99
N GLN A 815 10.33 2.36 53.75
CA GLN A 815 9.19 1.50 53.39
C GLN A 815 9.55 0.02 53.57
N THR A 816 10.76 -0.38 53.17
CA THR A 816 11.26 -1.75 53.32
C THR A 816 11.51 -2.13 54.78
N VAL A 817 12.08 -1.22 55.57
CA VAL A 817 12.30 -1.40 57.02
C VAL A 817 10.99 -1.35 57.78
N MET A 818 10.04 -0.49 57.42
CA MET A 818 8.70 -0.47 58.05
C MET A 818 7.88 -1.71 57.66
N ALA A 819 8.01 -2.19 56.43
CA ALA A 819 7.44 -3.47 56.03
C ALA A 819 8.08 -4.64 56.80
N THR A 820 9.42 -4.67 56.90
CA THR A 820 10.15 -5.70 57.66
C THR A 820 9.92 -5.58 59.16
N TYR A 821 9.70 -4.38 59.70
CA TYR A 821 9.40 -4.10 61.10
C TYR A 821 7.95 -4.45 61.44
N MET A 822 6.99 -4.17 60.55
CA MET A 822 5.62 -4.70 60.68
C MET A 822 5.61 -6.21 60.56
N GLN A 823 6.43 -6.80 59.70
CA GLN A 823 6.52 -8.23 59.49
C GLN A 823 7.28 -8.95 60.65
N GLN A 824 8.28 -8.32 61.26
CA GLN A 824 8.96 -8.84 62.47
C GLN A 824 8.13 -8.60 63.74
N MET A 825 7.37 -7.50 63.82
CA MET A 825 6.45 -7.25 64.93
C MET A 825 5.22 -8.15 64.84
N SER A 826 4.68 -8.38 63.63
CA SER A 826 3.63 -9.37 63.40
C SER A 826 4.15 -10.77 63.65
N ALA A 827 5.36 -11.12 63.19
CA ALA A 827 5.96 -12.43 63.45
C ALA A 827 6.41 -12.63 64.90
N ALA A 828 6.79 -11.59 65.66
CA ALA A 828 7.14 -11.70 67.08
C ALA A 828 5.91 -11.75 67.97
N LEU A 829 4.84 -10.99 67.66
CA LEU A 829 3.53 -11.12 68.29
C LEU A 829 2.90 -12.46 67.93
N GLU A 830 2.89 -12.87 66.67
CA GLU A 830 2.46 -14.19 66.25
C GLU A 830 3.30 -15.25 66.91
N SER A 831 4.63 -15.17 66.96
CA SER A 831 5.48 -16.22 67.54
C SER A 831 5.38 -16.31 69.07
N GLN A 832 5.27 -15.19 69.81
CA GLN A 832 5.08 -15.26 71.28
C GLN A 832 3.64 -15.61 71.66
N VAL A 833 2.64 -15.12 70.92
CA VAL A 833 1.23 -15.50 71.13
C VAL A 833 1.01 -16.93 70.66
N SER A 834 1.60 -17.36 69.54
CA SER A 834 1.60 -18.73 69.01
C SER A 834 2.43 -19.68 69.87
N ALA A 835 3.55 -19.28 70.47
CA ALA A 835 4.30 -20.15 71.39
C ALA A 835 3.59 -20.27 72.75
N ALA A 836 3.01 -19.18 73.28
CA ALA A 836 2.15 -19.23 74.47
C ALA A 836 0.85 -20.00 74.20
N MET A 837 0.26 -19.88 73.00
CA MET A 837 -0.90 -20.66 72.57
C MET A 837 -0.53 -22.10 72.24
N GLN A 838 0.55 -22.44 71.55
CA GLN A 838 0.94 -23.82 71.20
C GLN A 838 1.42 -24.60 72.41
N GLN A 839 2.05 -23.96 73.41
CA GLN A 839 2.39 -24.62 74.67
C GLN A 839 1.15 -24.81 75.55
N SER A 840 0.20 -23.86 75.55
CA SER A 840 -1.09 -23.99 76.24
C SER A 840 -2.03 -24.98 75.54
N MET A 841 -2.22 -24.88 74.22
CA MET A 841 -2.98 -25.79 73.38
C MET A 841 -2.33 -27.16 73.26
N GLY A 842 -1.00 -27.31 73.27
CA GLY A 842 -0.36 -28.62 73.24
C GLY A 842 -0.62 -29.44 74.52
N GLN A 843 -0.68 -28.77 75.66
CA GLN A 843 -1.02 -29.39 76.95
C GLN A 843 -2.54 -29.53 77.15
N LEU A 844 -3.34 -28.61 76.62
CA LEU A 844 -4.81 -28.67 76.61
C LEU A 844 -5.32 -29.74 75.63
N SER A 845 -4.73 -29.85 74.43
CA SER A 845 -5.04 -30.81 73.37
C SER A 845 -4.72 -32.24 73.77
N SER A 846 -3.56 -32.50 74.37
CA SER A 846 -3.19 -33.82 74.88
C SER A 846 -4.12 -34.30 76.02
N ASN A 847 -4.55 -33.37 76.89
CA ASN A 847 -5.49 -33.67 77.97
C ASN A 847 -6.96 -33.78 77.50
N MET A 848 -7.37 -33.03 76.47
CA MET A 848 -8.71 -33.12 75.86
C MET A 848 -8.87 -34.36 74.96
N ALA A 849 -7.88 -34.69 74.11
CA ALA A 849 -7.92 -35.86 73.22
C ALA A 849 -7.96 -37.19 73.98
N SER A 850 -7.44 -37.20 75.21
CA SER A 850 -7.48 -38.38 76.10
C SER A 850 -8.77 -38.49 76.93
N ALA A 851 -9.59 -37.45 76.91
CA ALA A 851 -10.78 -37.28 77.75
C ALA A 851 -12.08 -37.25 76.93
N MET A 852 -12.04 -37.10 75.60
CA MET A 852 -13.22 -37.20 74.74
C MET A 852 -13.01 -38.27 73.67
N SER A 853 -13.92 -39.24 73.55
CA SER A 853 -13.96 -40.19 72.44
C SER A 853 -15.24 -40.04 71.63
N ILE A 854 -15.10 -40.06 70.30
CA ILE A 854 -16.18 -39.95 69.34
C ILE A 854 -16.35 -41.30 68.64
N ASP A 855 -17.57 -41.82 68.59
CA ASP A 855 -17.90 -42.99 67.78
C ASP A 855 -18.19 -42.54 66.34
N GLU A 856 -17.22 -42.76 65.45
CA GLU A 856 -17.27 -42.35 64.04
C GLU A 856 -18.50 -42.91 63.29
N SER A 857 -18.99 -44.10 63.68
CA SER A 857 -20.15 -44.72 63.05
C SER A 857 -21.48 -44.12 63.54
N ALA A 858 -21.54 -43.65 64.79
CA ALA A 858 -22.69 -42.94 65.33
C ALA A 858 -22.74 -41.48 64.88
N PHE A 859 -21.57 -40.84 64.69
CA PHE A 859 -21.46 -39.47 64.19
C PHE A 859 -21.86 -39.35 62.71
N ALA A 860 -21.45 -40.31 61.87
CA ALA A 860 -21.86 -40.35 60.46
C ALA A 860 -23.38 -40.54 60.28
N ASN A 861 -24.04 -41.27 61.18
CA ASN A 861 -25.50 -41.47 61.16
C ASN A 861 -26.30 -40.29 61.76
N ALA A 862 -25.63 -39.23 62.23
CA ALA A 862 -26.28 -38.07 62.84
C ALA A 862 -26.50 -36.91 61.84
N PHE A 863 -25.88 -36.98 60.67
CA PHE A 863 -26.05 -36.04 59.56
C PHE A 863 -26.68 -36.79 58.39
N GLU A 864 -27.93 -36.43 58.07
CA GLU A 864 -28.65 -36.98 56.93
C GLU A 864 -28.79 -35.87 55.89
N MET A 865 -28.23 -36.10 54.69
CA MET A 865 -28.41 -35.20 53.56
C MET A 865 -29.83 -35.43 53.06
N ASN A 866 -30.63 -34.36 53.02
CA ASN A 866 -32.05 -34.48 52.69
C ASN A 866 -32.28 -34.62 51.18
N MET A 867 -31.21 -34.54 50.39
CA MET A 867 -31.22 -34.60 48.94
C MET A 867 -30.22 -35.64 48.46
N ASP A 868 -30.53 -36.35 47.38
CA ASP A 868 -29.60 -37.26 46.72
C ASP A 868 -28.69 -36.55 45.70
N GLU A 869 -27.80 -37.31 45.06
CA GLU A 869 -26.82 -36.79 44.10
C GLU A 869 -27.47 -36.27 42.80
N GLU A 870 -28.64 -36.80 42.42
CA GLU A 870 -29.43 -36.29 41.28
C GLU A 870 -30.10 -34.95 41.66
N GLU A 871 -30.75 -34.87 42.83
CA GLU A 871 -31.43 -33.66 43.31
C GLU A 871 -30.46 -32.49 43.55
N LEU A 872 -29.24 -32.77 44.04
CA LEU A 872 -28.20 -31.75 44.22
C LEU A 872 -27.68 -31.22 42.87
N THR A 873 -27.58 -32.10 41.87
CA THR A 873 -27.14 -31.72 40.52
C THR A 873 -28.22 -30.90 39.81
N GLU A 874 -29.49 -31.27 39.94
CA GLU A 874 -30.64 -30.47 39.48
C GLU A 874 -30.66 -29.07 40.10
N LEU A 875 -30.38 -28.96 41.40
CA LEU A 875 -30.30 -27.67 42.10
C LEU A 875 -29.14 -26.80 41.61
N MET A 876 -27.98 -27.39 41.30
CA MET A 876 -26.84 -26.64 40.75
C MET A 876 -27.08 -26.22 39.29
N MET A 877 -27.77 -27.04 38.49
CA MET A 877 -28.17 -26.70 37.13
C MET A 877 -29.26 -25.61 37.10
N SER A 878 -30.21 -25.63 38.04
CA SER A 878 -31.27 -24.61 38.13
C SER A 878 -30.72 -23.23 38.52
N MET A 879 -29.67 -23.16 39.35
CA MET A 879 -28.98 -21.90 39.68
C MET A 879 -28.15 -21.31 38.52
N MET A 880 -27.79 -22.11 37.50
CA MET A 880 -27.12 -21.62 36.29
C MET A 880 -28.10 -21.15 35.20
N ASN A 881 -29.38 -21.49 35.30
CA ASN A 881 -30.43 -21.19 34.33
C ASN A 881 -31.50 -20.22 34.89
N VAL A 882 -31.08 -19.14 35.56
CA VAL A 882 -32.01 -18.07 35.91
C VAL A 882 -32.19 -17.17 34.69
N GLU A 883 -33.16 -17.51 33.84
CA GLU A 883 -33.65 -16.56 32.83
C GLU A 883 -34.28 -15.36 33.57
N ASP A 884 -33.83 -14.14 33.28
CA ASP A 884 -34.47 -12.94 33.83
C ASP A 884 -35.94 -12.91 33.39
N ALA A 885 -36.86 -13.04 34.36
CA ALA A 885 -38.28 -12.85 34.14
C ALA A 885 -38.53 -11.39 33.73
N SER A 886 -38.69 -11.16 32.42
CA SER A 886 -38.92 -9.84 31.84
C SER A 886 -39.99 -9.91 30.76
N TYR A 887 -40.65 -8.78 30.53
CA TYR A 887 -41.69 -8.63 29.52
C TYR A 887 -41.23 -9.08 28.13
N ASP A 888 -40.06 -8.61 27.68
CA ASP A 888 -39.51 -8.95 26.36
C ASP A 888 -39.11 -10.42 26.25
N ASN A 889 -38.59 -11.02 27.34
CA ASN A 889 -38.28 -12.46 27.36
C ASN A 889 -39.55 -13.32 27.32
N ASN A 890 -40.61 -12.92 28.04
CA ASN A 890 -41.90 -13.63 27.97
C ASN A 890 -42.47 -13.63 26.55
N LEU A 891 -42.44 -12.48 25.87
CA LEU A 891 -42.92 -12.40 24.48
C LEU A 891 -42.09 -13.27 23.53
N LYS A 892 -40.76 -13.26 23.65
CA LYS A 892 -39.86 -14.15 22.88
C LYS A 892 -40.15 -15.63 23.16
N LYS A 893 -40.33 -16.01 24.43
CA LYS A 893 -40.66 -17.38 24.85
C LYS A 893 -41.99 -17.87 24.26
N LEU A 894 -42.94 -16.94 24.07
CA LEU A 894 -44.22 -17.19 23.41
C LEU A 894 -44.13 -17.19 21.88
N GLY A 895 -42.96 -16.99 21.29
CA GLY A 895 -42.79 -16.93 19.84
C GLY A 895 -43.36 -15.66 19.20
N TYR A 896 -43.56 -14.60 19.98
CA TYR A 896 -44.04 -13.31 19.50
C TYR A 896 -42.90 -12.29 19.38
N ALA A 897 -42.93 -11.51 18.30
CA ALA A 897 -42.11 -10.32 18.12
C ALA A 897 -42.94 -9.21 17.46
N ASP A 898 -42.62 -7.95 17.75
CA ASP A 898 -43.22 -6.81 17.05
C ASP A 898 -42.46 -6.59 15.73
N LEU A 899 -43.16 -6.71 14.59
CA LEU A 899 -42.56 -6.52 13.27
C LEU A 899 -41.96 -5.12 13.05
N ASN A 900 -42.36 -4.12 13.85
CA ASN A 900 -41.76 -2.79 13.81
C ASN A 900 -40.50 -2.66 14.67
N LYS A 901 -40.19 -3.67 15.50
CA LYS A 901 -39.03 -3.72 16.40
C LYS A 901 -38.20 -4.97 16.11
N PRO A 902 -37.38 -4.96 15.05
CA PRO A 902 -36.53 -6.10 14.73
C PRO A 902 -35.50 -6.36 15.83
N GLY A 903 -35.12 -7.63 15.97
CA GLY A 903 -34.02 -8.10 16.81
C GLY A 903 -32.64 -7.92 16.14
N GLY A 904 -32.60 -7.81 14.82
CA GLY A 904 -31.41 -7.50 14.04
C GLY A 904 -31.74 -6.90 12.67
N ILE A 905 -30.79 -6.13 12.12
CA ILE A 905 -30.85 -5.58 10.77
C ILE A 905 -29.56 -5.98 10.05
N ASP A 906 -29.70 -6.68 8.93
CA ASP A 906 -28.60 -7.06 8.05
C ASP A 906 -28.69 -6.24 6.76
N ILE A 907 -27.65 -5.43 6.50
CA ILE A 907 -27.59 -4.58 5.30
C ILE A 907 -26.57 -5.18 4.34
N TYR A 908 -27.00 -5.49 3.11
CA TYR A 908 -26.16 -6.10 2.07
C TYR A 908 -25.73 -5.04 1.04
N PRO A 909 -24.51 -4.49 1.10
CA PRO A 909 -24.05 -3.50 0.14
C PRO A 909 -23.78 -4.12 -1.24
N ILE A 910 -23.87 -3.32 -2.30
CA ILE A 910 -23.61 -3.79 -3.68
C ILE A 910 -22.12 -4.12 -3.89
N ASP A 911 -21.23 -3.24 -3.42
CA ASP A 911 -19.78 -3.38 -3.47
C ASP A 911 -19.14 -2.55 -2.34
N PHE A 912 -17.81 -2.59 -2.19
CA PHE A 912 -17.12 -1.86 -1.11
C PHE A 912 -17.28 -0.34 -1.20
N GLU A 913 -17.37 0.22 -2.41
CA GLU A 913 -17.62 1.65 -2.58
C GLU A 913 -19.01 2.03 -2.08
N SER A 914 -20.01 1.19 -2.40
CA SER A 914 -21.38 1.34 -1.92
C SER A 914 -21.48 1.12 -0.41
N LYS A 915 -20.68 0.21 0.14
CA LYS A 915 -20.59 -0.03 1.59
C LYS A 915 -20.08 1.18 2.36
N GLU A 916 -19.03 1.86 1.88
CA GLU A 916 -18.57 3.11 2.49
C GLU A 916 -19.70 4.16 2.49
N LYS A 917 -20.53 4.20 1.45
CA LYS A 917 -21.72 5.06 1.40
C LYS A 917 -22.78 4.65 2.42
N VAL A 918 -22.98 3.35 2.64
CA VAL A 918 -23.87 2.84 3.70
C VAL A 918 -23.34 3.25 5.08
N ILE A 919 -22.04 3.09 5.33
CA ILE A 919 -21.40 3.53 6.58
C ILE A 919 -21.59 5.04 6.79
N ASP A 920 -21.34 5.86 5.77
CA ASP A 920 -21.59 7.31 5.82
C ASP A 920 -23.04 7.64 6.23
N ILE A 921 -24.03 6.87 5.75
CA ILE A 921 -25.45 7.03 6.10
C ILE A 921 -25.73 6.67 7.56
N LEU A 922 -25.16 5.56 8.04
CA LEU A 922 -25.31 5.12 9.44
C LEU A 922 -24.61 6.08 10.42
N ASP A 923 -23.42 6.58 10.07
CA ASP A 923 -22.68 7.56 10.87
C ASP A 923 -23.41 8.91 10.88
N ALA A 924 -24.04 9.30 9.78
CA ALA A 924 -24.90 10.49 9.72
C ALA A 924 -26.15 10.34 10.60
N TYR A 925 -26.76 9.14 10.66
CA TYR A 925 -27.84 8.84 11.59
C TYR A 925 -27.38 8.97 13.04
N ASN A 926 -26.24 8.37 13.40
CA ASN A 926 -25.65 8.47 14.73
C ASN A 926 -25.37 9.93 15.13
N THR A 927 -24.73 10.69 14.22
CA THR A 927 -24.45 12.11 14.44
C THR A 927 -25.73 12.90 14.70
N ARG A 928 -26.80 12.64 13.92
CA ARG A 928 -28.11 13.28 14.12
C ARG A 928 -28.71 12.95 15.49
N MET A 929 -28.66 11.68 15.90
CA MET A 929 -29.20 11.27 17.21
C MET A 929 -28.44 11.91 18.37
N THR A 930 -27.11 11.97 18.29
CA THR A 930 -26.28 12.68 19.28
C THR A 930 -26.56 14.19 19.30
N ASP A 931 -26.68 14.84 18.14
CA ASP A 931 -26.98 16.28 18.04
C ASP A 931 -28.36 16.63 18.62
N GLU A 932 -29.32 15.70 18.55
CA GLU A 932 -30.65 15.81 19.13
C GLU A 932 -30.72 15.41 20.62
N GLY A 933 -29.59 14.93 21.20
CA GLY A 933 -29.51 14.47 22.58
C GLY A 933 -30.21 13.13 22.86
N GLN A 934 -30.41 12.32 21.81
CA GLN A 934 -30.99 10.97 21.86
C GLN A 934 -29.87 9.92 21.85
N ASP A 935 -28.99 9.98 22.85
CA ASP A 935 -27.81 9.09 22.95
C ASP A 935 -28.21 7.60 23.07
N ASP A 936 -29.43 7.32 23.53
CA ASP A 936 -30.05 5.99 23.60
C ASP A 936 -30.40 5.38 22.23
N LYS A 937 -30.39 6.19 21.16
CA LYS A 937 -30.64 5.76 19.79
C LYS A 937 -29.40 5.66 18.92
N VAL A 938 -28.22 5.95 19.48
CA VAL A 938 -26.96 5.75 18.76
C VAL A 938 -26.74 4.26 18.58
N ILE A 939 -26.48 3.86 17.33
CA ILE A 939 -26.32 2.46 16.95
C ILE A 939 -24.85 2.07 16.83
N THR A 940 -24.56 0.81 17.13
CA THR A 940 -23.28 0.15 16.90
C THR A 940 -23.48 -0.99 15.91
N TYR A 941 -22.64 -1.07 14.89
CA TYR A 941 -22.68 -2.10 13.84
C TYR A 941 -21.35 -2.87 13.76
N THR A 942 -21.41 -4.10 13.25
CA THR A 942 -20.22 -4.94 13.05
C THR A 942 -19.85 -5.00 11.57
N ASP A 943 -18.57 -4.75 11.26
CA ASP A 943 -18.03 -4.86 9.90
C ASP A 943 -16.80 -5.80 9.84
N PHE A 944 -17.09 -7.09 9.76
CA PHE A 944 -16.07 -8.12 9.70
C PHE A 944 -15.26 -8.08 8.39
N VAL A 945 -15.95 -7.97 7.26
CA VAL A 945 -15.34 -8.06 5.92
C VAL A 945 -14.60 -6.78 5.54
N GLY A 946 -15.07 -5.60 5.97
CA GLY A 946 -14.37 -4.34 5.76
C GLY A 946 -13.00 -4.36 6.41
N THR A 947 -12.96 -4.84 7.66
CA THR A 947 -11.71 -4.95 8.41
C THR A 947 -10.72 -5.92 7.77
N LEU A 948 -11.19 -7.09 7.31
CA LEU A 948 -10.34 -8.09 6.65
C LEU A 948 -9.86 -7.62 5.26
N MET A 949 -10.76 -7.10 4.43
CA MET A 949 -10.44 -6.74 3.04
C MET A 949 -9.68 -5.42 2.93
N ALA A 950 -9.83 -4.49 3.88
CA ALA A 950 -9.00 -3.28 3.92
C ALA A 950 -7.50 -3.63 3.91
N SER A 951 -7.10 -4.62 4.71
CA SER A 951 -5.71 -5.11 4.75
C SER A 951 -5.26 -5.71 3.40
N VAL A 952 -6.14 -6.47 2.73
CA VAL A 952 -5.84 -7.08 1.42
C VAL A 952 -5.68 -6.00 0.36
N THR A 953 -6.60 -5.05 0.30
CA THR A 953 -6.60 -3.92 -0.62
C THR A 953 -5.34 -3.06 -0.44
N ASP A 954 -4.95 -2.79 0.80
CA ASP A 954 -3.71 -2.05 1.10
C ASP A 954 -2.45 -2.77 0.63
N ILE A 955 -2.37 -4.09 0.82
CA ILE A 955 -1.24 -4.90 0.32
C ILE A 955 -1.17 -4.84 -1.22
N VAL A 956 -2.31 -5.00 -1.90
CA VAL A 956 -2.38 -4.96 -3.36
C VAL A 956 -2.01 -3.58 -3.90
N ASN A 957 -2.48 -2.51 -3.25
CA ASN A 957 -2.14 -1.13 -3.60
C ASN A 957 -0.63 -0.87 -3.41
N MET A 958 -0.05 -1.32 -2.30
CA MET A 958 1.39 -1.21 -2.06
C MET A 958 2.20 -1.91 -3.15
N ILE A 959 1.87 -3.15 -3.50
CA ILE A 959 2.53 -3.91 -4.58
C ILE A 959 2.39 -3.16 -5.92
N SER A 960 1.19 -2.64 -6.21
CA SER A 960 0.91 -1.88 -7.43
C SER A 960 1.78 -0.63 -7.54
N TYR A 961 1.93 0.15 -6.46
CA TYR A 961 2.81 1.33 -6.45
C TYR A 961 4.28 0.98 -6.65
N VAL A 962 4.77 -0.10 -6.03
CA VAL A 962 6.15 -0.58 -6.22
C VAL A 962 6.39 -0.98 -7.68
N LEU A 963 5.46 -1.71 -8.29
CA LEU A 963 5.54 -2.10 -9.70
C LEU A 963 5.53 -0.89 -10.65
N VAL A 964 4.67 0.09 -10.40
CA VAL A 964 4.62 1.35 -11.15
C VAL A 964 5.95 2.10 -11.06
N ALA A 965 6.61 2.11 -9.89
CA ALA A 965 7.92 2.74 -9.72
C ALA A 965 9.02 2.07 -10.57
N PHE A 966 9.07 0.73 -10.61
CA PHE A 966 10.01 -0.02 -11.46
C PHE A 966 9.80 0.25 -12.96
N VAL A 967 8.54 0.40 -13.36
CA VAL A 967 8.19 0.75 -14.73
C VAL A 967 8.64 2.16 -15.10
N ALA A 968 8.47 3.13 -14.20
CA ALA A 968 8.94 4.50 -14.43
C ALA A 968 10.45 4.52 -14.70
N ILE A 969 11.23 3.75 -13.94
CA ILE A 969 12.69 3.61 -14.16
C ILE A 969 12.96 2.99 -15.54
N SER A 970 12.24 1.93 -15.89
CA SER A 970 12.39 1.23 -17.18
C SER A 970 12.07 2.12 -18.38
N LEU A 971 11.10 3.03 -18.24
CA LEU A 971 10.77 4.04 -19.25
C LEU A 971 11.91 5.05 -19.45
N VAL A 972 12.49 5.54 -18.36
CA VAL A 972 13.62 6.48 -18.41
C VAL A 972 14.80 5.83 -19.13
N VAL A 973 15.17 4.61 -18.76
CA VAL A 973 16.25 3.85 -19.42
C VAL A 973 15.96 3.65 -20.91
N SER A 974 14.73 3.28 -21.26
CA SER A 974 14.30 3.11 -22.66
C SER A 974 14.43 4.42 -23.45
N SER A 975 14.02 5.55 -22.87
CA SER A 975 14.11 6.87 -23.51
C SER A 975 15.55 7.31 -23.79
N ILE A 976 16.46 7.07 -22.84
CA ILE A 976 17.90 7.36 -23.00
C ILE A 976 18.49 6.50 -24.11
N MET A 977 18.17 5.20 -24.12
CA MET A 977 18.66 4.28 -25.14
C MET A 977 18.20 4.68 -26.55
N ILE A 978 16.94 5.11 -26.69
CA ILE A 978 16.42 5.63 -27.96
C ILE A 978 17.14 6.91 -28.37
N GLY A 979 17.41 7.83 -27.44
CA GLY A 979 18.18 9.05 -27.70
C GLY A 979 19.60 8.76 -28.22
N VAL A 980 20.32 7.84 -27.56
CA VAL A 980 21.67 7.41 -27.97
C VAL A 980 21.67 6.77 -29.36
N ILE A 981 20.73 5.85 -29.62
CA ILE A 981 20.64 5.18 -30.92
C ILE A 981 20.29 6.19 -32.03
N THR A 982 19.37 7.12 -31.76
CA THR A 982 19.02 8.18 -32.70
C THR A 982 20.22 9.07 -33.01
N TYR A 983 21.03 9.41 -32.00
CA TYR A 983 22.27 10.16 -32.18
C TYR A 983 23.30 9.41 -33.06
N ILE A 984 23.49 8.12 -32.85
CA ILE A 984 24.37 7.30 -33.70
C ILE A 984 23.83 7.27 -35.14
N SER A 985 22.52 7.11 -35.34
CA SER A 985 21.89 7.13 -36.66
C SER A 985 22.15 8.44 -37.41
N VAL A 986 22.12 9.57 -36.70
CA VAL A 986 22.48 10.90 -37.23
C VAL A 986 23.95 10.97 -37.63
N LEU A 987 24.86 10.47 -36.79
CA LEU A 987 26.30 10.53 -37.06
C LEU A 987 26.68 9.74 -38.31
N GLU A 988 26.10 8.55 -38.49
CA GLU A 988 26.35 7.72 -39.68
C GLU A 988 25.89 8.37 -41.00
N ARG A 989 25.00 9.37 -40.94
CA ARG A 989 24.41 10.04 -42.12
C ARG A 989 24.92 11.47 -42.32
N LYS A 990 26.07 11.82 -41.72
CA LYS A 990 26.65 13.18 -41.81
C LYS A 990 26.80 13.66 -43.27
N LYS A 991 27.32 12.81 -44.17
CA LYS A 991 27.51 13.14 -45.59
C LYS A 991 26.17 13.37 -46.33
N GLU A 992 25.14 12.59 -46.03
CA GLU A 992 23.79 12.77 -46.61
C GLU A 992 23.18 14.11 -46.18
N ILE A 993 23.35 14.49 -44.91
CA ILE A 993 22.90 15.79 -44.40
C ILE A 993 23.63 16.92 -45.13
N GLY A 994 24.95 16.79 -45.33
CA GLY A 994 25.76 17.76 -46.10
C GLY A 994 25.26 17.95 -47.54
N ILE A 995 24.94 16.85 -48.23
CA ILE A 995 24.39 16.88 -49.60
C ILE A 995 23.02 17.57 -49.64
N LEU A 996 22.12 17.25 -48.70
CA LEU A 996 20.80 17.87 -48.67
C LEU A 996 20.88 19.37 -48.36
N ARG A 997 21.76 19.76 -47.42
CA ARG A 997 21.98 21.17 -47.06
C ARG A 997 22.58 21.97 -48.22
N SER A 998 23.47 21.38 -49.02
CA SER A 998 24.08 22.06 -50.17
C SER A 998 23.12 22.28 -51.34
N ILE A 999 22.13 21.39 -51.49
CA ILE A 999 21.04 21.54 -52.46
C ILE A 999 19.96 22.53 -51.96
N GLY A 1000 20.06 23.01 -50.72
CA GLY A 1000 19.18 24.04 -50.16
C GLY A 1000 18.14 23.56 -49.16
N ALA A 1001 18.27 22.35 -48.60
CA ALA A 1001 17.43 21.92 -47.48
C ALA A 1001 17.63 22.83 -46.25
N SER A 1002 16.55 23.26 -45.62
CA SER A 1002 16.65 24.05 -44.40
C SER A 1002 17.01 23.20 -43.18
N LYS A 1003 17.53 23.83 -42.13
CA LYS A 1003 17.78 23.16 -40.83
C LYS A 1003 16.50 22.48 -40.32
N GLY A 1004 15.34 23.13 -40.51
CA GLY A 1004 14.03 22.59 -40.15
C GLY A 1004 13.64 21.36 -40.98
N ASP A 1005 13.95 21.34 -42.28
CA ASP A 1005 13.64 20.19 -43.15
C ASP A 1005 14.45 18.95 -42.73
N ILE A 1006 15.74 19.13 -42.43
CA ILE A 1006 16.59 18.05 -41.92
C ILE A 1006 16.05 17.51 -40.59
N SER A 1007 15.73 18.40 -39.64
CA SER A 1007 15.19 17.98 -38.34
C SER A 1007 13.83 17.27 -38.47
N ARG A 1008 12.95 17.69 -39.39
CA ARG A 1008 11.66 17.01 -39.63
C ARG A 1008 11.84 15.58 -40.12
N VAL A 1009 12.84 15.30 -40.96
CA VAL A 1009 13.12 13.93 -41.44
C VAL A 1009 13.52 13.03 -40.27
N PHE A 1010 14.45 13.46 -39.42
CA PHE A 1010 14.88 12.67 -38.26
C PHE A 1010 13.78 12.55 -37.19
N ASN A 1011 13.00 13.60 -36.96
CA ASN A 1011 11.85 13.53 -36.05
C ASN A 1011 10.73 12.60 -36.57
N ALA A 1012 10.54 12.54 -37.89
CA ALA A 1012 9.62 11.58 -38.47
C ALA A 1012 10.16 10.14 -38.37
N GLU A 1013 11.48 9.95 -38.40
CA GLU A 1013 12.13 8.67 -38.14
C GLU A 1013 11.83 8.19 -36.71
N THR A 1014 12.00 9.05 -35.71
CA THR A 1014 11.76 8.70 -34.30
C THR A 1014 10.29 8.36 -34.03
N ILE A 1015 9.34 9.08 -34.64
CA ILE A 1015 7.90 8.77 -34.54
C ILE A 1015 7.57 7.39 -35.11
N ILE A 1016 8.14 7.01 -36.26
CA ILE A 1016 7.92 5.68 -36.84
C ILE A 1016 8.49 4.58 -35.93
N VAL A 1017 9.68 4.82 -35.36
CA VAL A 1017 10.29 3.89 -34.40
C VAL A 1017 9.43 3.74 -33.16
N GLY A 1018 8.93 4.84 -32.58
CA GLY A 1018 8.03 4.83 -31.44
C GLY A 1018 6.72 4.09 -31.70
N PHE A 1019 6.10 4.34 -32.84
CA PHE A 1019 4.87 3.63 -33.22
C PHE A 1019 5.11 2.12 -33.35
N THR A 1020 6.22 1.73 -34.00
CA THR A 1020 6.59 0.33 -34.17
C THR A 1020 6.94 -0.33 -32.84
N ALA A 1021 7.67 0.37 -31.96
CA ALA A 1021 8.00 -0.07 -30.61
C ALA A 1021 6.75 -0.27 -29.75
N GLY A 1022 5.80 0.67 -29.81
CA GLY A 1022 4.51 0.57 -29.12
C GLY A 1022 3.73 -0.66 -29.57
N ILE A 1023 3.55 -0.87 -30.88
CA ILE A 1023 2.85 -2.05 -31.41
C ILE A 1023 3.54 -3.34 -30.98
N ILE A 1024 4.87 -3.41 -31.09
CA ILE A 1024 5.64 -4.59 -30.66
C ILE A 1024 5.43 -4.84 -29.16
N GLY A 1025 5.49 -3.79 -28.34
CA GLY A 1025 5.32 -3.90 -26.90
C GLY A 1025 3.95 -4.44 -26.51
N ILE A 1026 2.88 -3.84 -27.05
CA ILE A 1026 1.51 -4.30 -26.81
C ILE A 1026 1.30 -5.73 -27.33
N GLY A 1027 1.77 -6.03 -28.54
CA GLY A 1027 1.63 -7.37 -29.12
C GLY A 1027 2.34 -8.44 -28.30
N LEU A 1028 3.55 -8.16 -27.81
CA LEU A 1028 4.29 -9.08 -26.94
C LEU A 1028 3.61 -9.24 -25.57
N THR A 1029 3.09 -8.17 -24.97
CA THR A 1029 2.33 -8.26 -23.72
C THR A 1029 1.08 -9.10 -23.89
N MET A 1030 0.28 -8.87 -24.93
CA MET A 1030 -0.92 -9.67 -25.20
C MET A 1030 -0.59 -11.16 -25.40
N LEU A 1031 0.53 -11.46 -26.09
CA LEU A 1031 1.01 -12.83 -26.23
C LEU A 1031 1.47 -13.43 -24.90
N ALA A 1032 2.06 -12.64 -24.01
CA ALA A 1032 2.50 -13.06 -22.68
C ALA A 1032 1.32 -13.29 -21.71
N CYS A 1033 0.20 -12.57 -21.87
CA CYS A 1033 -1.01 -12.78 -21.08
C CYS A 1033 -1.57 -14.20 -21.22
N ILE A 1034 -1.44 -14.83 -22.40
CA ILE A 1034 -1.98 -16.18 -22.67
C ILE A 1034 -1.35 -17.24 -21.73
N PRO A 1035 -0.02 -17.47 -21.74
CA PRO A 1035 0.59 -18.42 -20.83
C PRO A 1035 0.50 -17.98 -19.37
N ALA A 1036 0.50 -16.67 -19.08
CA ALA A 1036 0.34 -16.17 -17.71
C ALA A 1036 -1.03 -16.58 -17.14
N ASN A 1037 -2.12 -16.34 -17.86
CA ASN A 1037 -3.47 -16.73 -17.43
C ASN A 1037 -3.60 -18.25 -17.32
N ALA A 1038 -2.99 -19.01 -18.24
CA ALA A 1038 -3.01 -20.48 -18.16
C ALA A 1038 -2.28 -21.02 -16.92
N ILE A 1039 -1.13 -20.44 -16.56
CA ILE A 1039 -0.37 -20.83 -15.37
C ILE A 1039 -1.17 -20.50 -14.11
N VAL A 1040 -1.71 -19.28 -14.02
CA VAL A 1040 -2.46 -18.84 -12.84
C VAL A 1040 -3.72 -19.67 -12.65
N TYR A 1041 -4.46 -19.94 -13.72
CA TYR A 1041 -5.62 -20.83 -13.69
C TYR A 1041 -5.25 -22.25 -13.21
N SER A 1042 -4.14 -22.81 -13.67
CA SER A 1042 -3.72 -24.16 -13.24
C SER A 1042 -3.26 -24.27 -11.77
N LEU A 1043 -2.79 -23.17 -11.17
CA LEU A 1043 -2.23 -23.16 -9.82
C LEU A 1043 -3.23 -22.67 -8.77
N PHE A 1044 -4.13 -21.76 -9.16
CA PHE A 1044 -5.00 -21.02 -8.24
C PHE A 1044 -6.47 -21.01 -8.68
N ASP A 1045 -6.83 -21.65 -9.79
CA ASP A 1045 -8.18 -21.68 -10.38
C ASP A 1045 -8.77 -20.29 -10.73
N VAL A 1046 -7.94 -19.26 -10.78
CA VAL A 1046 -8.38 -17.90 -11.11
C VAL A 1046 -8.27 -17.63 -12.61
N ALA A 1047 -9.42 -17.35 -13.24
CA ALA A 1047 -9.49 -16.99 -14.65
C ALA A 1047 -9.11 -15.52 -14.91
N ASN A 1048 -8.49 -15.25 -16.06
CA ASN A 1048 -8.28 -13.89 -16.61
C ASN A 1048 -7.51 -12.87 -15.75
N VAL A 1049 -6.58 -13.32 -14.90
CA VAL A 1049 -5.78 -12.45 -14.02
C VAL A 1049 -4.92 -11.40 -14.74
N ALA A 1050 -4.52 -11.65 -15.99
CA ALA A 1050 -3.86 -10.67 -16.84
C ALA A 1050 -4.74 -10.33 -18.05
N SER A 1051 -5.33 -9.13 -18.04
CA SER A 1051 -6.18 -8.61 -19.11
C SER A 1051 -5.83 -7.17 -19.42
N LEU A 1052 -5.31 -6.90 -20.63
CA LEU A 1052 -4.96 -5.54 -21.05
C LEU A 1052 -6.17 -4.87 -21.73
N PRO A 1053 -6.73 -3.78 -21.17
CA PRO A 1053 -7.81 -3.05 -21.82
C PRO A 1053 -7.37 -2.45 -23.16
N TRP A 1054 -8.23 -2.52 -24.18
CA TRP A 1054 -7.91 -2.02 -25.52
C TRP A 1054 -7.67 -0.49 -25.51
N GLN A 1055 -8.36 0.26 -24.64
CA GLN A 1055 -8.15 1.69 -24.48
C GLN A 1055 -6.74 1.98 -23.94
N ALA A 1056 -6.30 1.24 -22.92
CA ALA A 1056 -4.96 1.34 -22.36
C ALA A 1056 -3.89 1.02 -23.41
N ALA A 1057 -4.11 -0.01 -24.23
CA ALA A 1057 -3.20 -0.37 -25.32
C ALA A 1057 -3.00 0.79 -26.32
N ILE A 1058 -4.06 1.50 -26.71
CA ILE A 1058 -3.97 2.66 -27.62
C ILE A 1058 -3.22 3.82 -26.96
N ILE A 1059 -3.52 4.12 -25.69
CA ILE A 1059 -2.86 5.17 -24.92
C ILE A 1059 -1.36 4.90 -24.79
N LEU A 1060 -0.97 3.66 -24.50
CA LEU A 1060 0.44 3.27 -24.40
C LEU A 1060 1.21 3.40 -25.72
N ILE A 1061 0.58 3.10 -26.86
CA ILE A 1061 1.19 3.35 -28.18
C ILE A 1061 1.42 4.85 -28.37
N ALA A 1062 0.45 5.69 -28.00
CA ALA A 1062 0.59 7.15 -28.09
C ALA A 1062 1.72 7.67 -27.18
N ILE A 1063 1.82 7.16 -25.94
CA ILE A 1063 2.91 7.47 -25.01
C ILE A 1063 4.26 7.06 -25.60
N SER A 1064 4.35 5.87 -26.21
CA SER A 1064 5.57 5.40 -26.87
C SER A 1064 6.02 6.35 -27.98
N VAL A 1065 5.11 6.77 -28.86
CA VAL A 1065 5.38 7.77 -29.91
C VAL A 1065 5.84 9.10 -29.32
N PHE A 1066 5.20 9.56 -28.25
CA PHE A 1066 5.52 10.83 -27.61
C PHE A 1066 6.92 10.82 -26.96
N LEU A 1067 7.24 9.78 -26.18
CA LEU A 1067 8.53 9.64 -25.50
C LEU A 1067 9.68 9.49 -26.51
N THR A 1068 9.49 8.69 -27.56
CA THR A 1068 10.50 8.54 -28.61
C THR A 1068 10.71 9.81 -29.42
N PHE A 1069 9.63 10.56 -29.70
CA PHE A 1069 9.73 11.88 -30.32
C PHE A 1069 10.55 12.84 -29.47
N LEU A 1070 10.23 12.96 -28.17
CA LEU A 1070 10.98 13.81 -27.23
C LEU A 1070 12.46 13.43 -27.15
N ALA A 1071 12.77 12.15 -27.00
CA ALA A 1071 14.15 11.65 -26.98
C ALA A 1071 14.91 11.96 -28.29
N GLY A 1072 14.19 11.99 -29.42
CA GLY A 1072 14.74 12.28 -30.74
C GLY A 1072 14.98 13.76 -31.04
N LEU A 1073 14.34 14.69 -30.31
CA LEU A 1073 14.43 16.13 -30.60
C LEU A 1073 15.86 16.67 -30.47
N ILE A 1074 16.59 16.26 -29.42
CA ILE A 1074 17.95 16.76 -29.15
C ILE A 1074 18.93 16.29 -30.25
N PRO A 1075 19.05 14.99 -30.56
CA PRO A 1075 19.92 14.53 -31.65
C PRO A 1075 19.56 15.11 -33.01
N SER A 1076 18.26 15.21 -33.32
CA SER A 1076 17.74 15.75 -34.58
C SER A 1076 18.09 17.23 -34.77
N SER A 1077 17.96 18.03 -33.70
CA SER A 1077 18.36 19.43 -33.70
C SER A 1077 19.87 19.57 -33.90
N ALA A 1078 20.68 18.77 -33.18
CA ALA A 1078 22.13 18.75 -33.33
C ALA A 1078 22.57 18.34 -34.75
N ALA A 1079 21.89 17.37 -35.36
CA ALA A 1079 22.10 16.95 -36.75
C ALA A 1079 21.95 18.11 -37.73
N SER A 1080 20.87 18.88 -37.59
CA SER A 1080 20.50 19.94 -38.52
C SER A 1080 21.45 21.15 -38.52
N ARG A 1081 22.21 21.33 -37.43
CA ARG A 1081 23.13 22.45 -37.24
C ARG A 1081 24.55 22.18 -37.75
N LYS A 1082 24.84 20.97 -38.24
CA LYS A 1082 26.16 20.65 -38.79
C LYS A 1082 26.45 21.47 -40.04
N ASP A 1083 27.70 21.90 -40.16
CA ASP A 1083 28.20 22.65 -41.31
C ASP A 1083 28.21 21.76 -42.56
N PRO A 1084 27.58 22.18 -43.68
CA PRO A 1084 27.57 21.41 -44.91
C PRO A 1084 28.95 21.22 -45.52
N VAL A 1085 29.86 22.19 -45.42
CA VAL A 1085 31.23 22.11 -45.95
C VAL A 1085 32.03 21.08 -45.15
N GLU A 1086 31.94 21.12 -43.82
CA GLU A 1086 32.62 20.13 -42.97
C GLU A 1086 32.05 18.72 -43.19
N ALA A 1087 30.74 18.58 -43.34
CA ALA A 1087 30.07 17.32 -43.61
C ALA A 1087 30.42 16.69 -44.98
N LEU A 1088 30.79 17.53 -45.96
CA LEU A 1088 31.19 17.08 -47.30
C LEU A 1088 32.72 16.86 -47.41
N ARG A 1089 33.53 17.51 -46.55
CA ARG A 1089 34.99 17.33 -46.48
C ARG A 1089 35.41 16.14 -45.63
N SER A 1090 34.61 15.74 -44.63
CA SER A 1090 34.97 14.66 -43.72
C SER A 1090 34.87 13.28 -44.39
N GLU A 1091 36.01 12.73 -44.77
CA GLU A 1091 36.33 11.29 -44.72
C GLU A 1091 37.78 11.13 -44.21
#